data_AF-A0A973NP19-F1
#
_entry.id   AF-A0A973NP19-F1
#
_cell.length_a   1.000
_cell.length_b   1.000
_cell.length_c   1.000
_cell.angle_alpha   90.00
_cell.angle_beta   90.00
_cell.angle_gamma   90.00
#
_symmetry.space_group_name_H-M   'P 1'
#
loop_
_entity.id
_entity.type
_entity.pdbx_description
1 polymer ?
#
loop_
_entity_poly.entity_id
_entity_poly.type
_entity_poly.pdbx_seq_one_letter_code
_entity_poly.pdbx_strand_id
1 'polypeptide(L)'
;MRRGGVILAGAALVALTGSAGAETPSGTIDVAHQMDRYVGDPRGPGTYRALAGLGDPSFEPESRDSSRSWQQTDSDQELFGLDYSGDCRPVYALKSYRERVTRLGEHHPYVTQWLKVQRAVFSPCKNWNPDHRNVEPLPPPLPLADTELDRLQRADRAYQIASQLFYRSKIVEARSAFAAIAAQKGPHQPAAIFMLAAIDGGSTPVQYPAAKPRPGAVAEAKALLSNPKMAGMRVDAHELIGWMGATHDTRETRAAQIAVTLQALHLPLSALRSDGQARARYDRSAEDLPALWTKFENSDWWLTGAIPKDYFGSLAMAEAAKHDRLAAYQMVPAPCRSVDCHTATAAFSEYIGQRLKDSAAAGDRDAWRVADIELSGSYGRDDNWAEIDRLIAQVQRSPTDHDVALLILLTDQQLAWAFEGRGQDNWRADRLRGAALMQRWPWPQSQWFVQRYSESLRTLAGGGFVAEARALRDRVGRRIPEENHWGVPGELLLLLAEDRDHFVRALVENKQYSSALIDRLPIGELEILARDSRVPVADRARFARVAWTRAYLIDRRIPKKLDQLMRALNPEVVAAWRSKLGARTDDHALLLDVLRSPGMNLRAASRADEVSQYGDEATKPTEIDVYQHSLNNWWCGPIAADFNARDEEALSGALTADPREPEGRAEAEKMLAQSWVWQALDGRERAALGTRPMAPRMLAEGAVVWGAKANPSKPDGADEALALAIRATRYGCQFQGGHGRWSKAAWDLLHQRFPNTDAAHRTRWWFDCKHFTYGCTDSTKDDQAFIPYPDEPAAPETESAPPAKADEAPHEVVAGEGPA
;
A
#
# COMPACT_ATOMS: atom_id res chain seq x y z
N MET A 1 53.58 56.40 23.19
CA MET A 1 52.57 56.64 22.12
C MET A 1 52.63 55.44 21.18
N ARG A 2 51.74 54.43 21.29
CA ARG A 2 50.45 54.23 20.57
C ARG A 2 50.65 54.31 19.04
N ARG A 3 50.31 53.35 18.16
CA ARG A 3 49.36 52.21 18.06
C ARG A 3 50.03 51.15 17.13
N GLY A 4 49.92 49.82 17.23
CA GLY A 4 48.74 48.97 17.38
C GLY A 4 47.96 48.84 16.05
N GLY A 5 48.29 47.85 15.20
CA GLY A 5 47.56 47.49 13.98
C GLY A 5 47.28 45.99 13.93
N VAL A 6 46.00 45.64 13.82
CA VAL A 6 45.44 44.27 13.86
C VAL A 6 45.31 43.72 12.44
N ILE A 7 45.78 42.50 12.21
CA ILE A 7 45.58 41.72 10.98
C ILE A 7 44.32 40.86 11.17
N LEU A 8 43.33 41.03 10.29
CA LEU A 8 42.11 40.23 10.20
C LEU A 8 42.24 39.29 8.99
N ALA A 9 42.36 37.99 9.26
CA ALA A 9 42.27 36.94 8.26
C ALA A 9 40.80 36.56 8.07
N GLY A 10 40.27 36.75 6.85
CA GLY A 10 38.94 36.30 6.46
C GLY A 10 38.98 34.86 5.99
N ALA A 11 38.35 33.96 6.74
CA ALA A 11 38.01 32.61 6.31
C ALA A 11 36.63 32.64 5.65
N ALA A 12 36.57 32.34 4.35
CA ALA A 12 35.33 32.11 3.63
C ALA A 12 34.86 30.68 3.89
N LEU A 13 33.71 30.54 4.57
CA LEU A 13 33.01 29.29 4.77
C LEU A 13 32.12 29.04 3.53
N VAL A 14 32.50 28.11 2.67
CA VAL A 14 31.62 27.60 1.60
C VAL A 14 30.82 26.44 2.20
N ALA A 15 29.54 26.68 2.48
CA ALA A 15 28.59 25.64 2.84
C ALA A 15 28.12 24.92 1.56
N LEU A 16 28.59 23.69 1.36
CA LEU A 16 28.04 22.77 0.36
C LEU A 16 26.91 21.98 1.01
N THR A 17 25.66 22.39 0.76
CA THR A 17 24.48 21.55 0.98
C THR A 17 24.17 20.81 -0.32
N GLY A 18 24.85 19.69 -0.53
CA GLY A 18 24.51 18.72 -1.56
C GLY A 18 24.19 17.39 -0.89
N SER A 19 22.92 17.13 -0.62
CA SER A 19 22.41 15.82 -0.22
C SER A 19 22.36 14.91 -1.44
N ALA A 20 23.51 14.43 -1.88
CA ALA A 20 23.57 13.23 -2.70
C ALA A 20 23.31 12.04 -1.77
N GLY A 21 22.29 11.23 -2.06
CA GLY A 21 22.08 9.96 -1.38
C GLY A 21 23.28 9.07 -1.62
N ALA A 22 24.22 9.06 -0.67
CA ALA A 22 25.33 8.14 -0.69
C ALA A 22 24.73 6.74 -0.53
N GLU A 23 24.86 5.89 -1.55
CA GLU A 23 24.58 4.47 -1.43
C GLU A 23 25.30 3.96 -0.18
N THR A 24 24.51 3.48 0.78
CA THR A 24 25.01 2.90 2.02
C THR A 24 25.96 1.76 1.63
N PRO A 25 27.20 1.70 2.16
CA PRO A 25 28.13 0.64 1.81
C PRO A 25 27.45 -0.72 1.94
N SER A 26 27.43 -1.49 0.85
CA SER A 26 26.78 -2.81 0.81
C SER A 26 27.27 -3.65 2.00
N GLY A 27 26.40 -3.90 2.98
CA GLY A 27 26.74 -4.62 4.21
C GLY A 27 26.48 -3.86 5.52
N THR A 28 26.04 -2.61 5.51
CA THR A 28 25.53 -1.96 6.74
C THR A 28 24.09 -2.40 7.02
N ILE A 29 23.81 -2.84 8.26
CA ILE A 29 22.44 -3.15 8.71
C ILE A 29 21.60 -1.88 8.64
N ASP A 30 20.47 -1.93 7.93
CA ASP A 30 19.47 -0.87 7.99
C ASP A 30 18.69 -1.00 9.30
N VAL A 31 19.19 -0.33 10.34
CA VAL A 31 18.58 -0.34 11.68
C VAL A 31 17.13 0.16 11.63
N ALA A 32 16.80 1.13 10.77
CA ALA A 32 15.44 1.68 10.71
C ALA A 32 14.45 0.64 10.18
N HIS A 33 14.80 -0.04 9.09
CA HIS A 33 13.99 -1.15 8.57
C HIS A 33 13.79 -2.27 9.61
N GLN A 34 14.85 -2.62 10.35
CA GLN A 34 14.77 -3.65 11.40
C GLN A 34 13.87 -3.22 12.56
N MET A 35 13.91 -1.95 12.95
CA MET A 35 12.99 -1.38 13.96
C MET A 35 11.53 -1.49 13.50
N ASP A 36 11.24 -1.09 12.26
CA ASP A 36 9.89 -1.14 11.70
C ASP A 36 9.37 -2.58 11.66
N ARG A 37 10.22 -3.55 11.32
CA ARG A 37 9.89 -4.98 11.33
C ARG A 37 9.51 -5.48 12.73
N TYR A 38 10.29 -5.15 13.76
CA TYR A 38 9.99 -5.58 15.13
C TYR A 38 8.73 -4.91 15.70
N VAL A 39 8.44 -3.66 15.33
CA VAL A 39 7.17 -3.00 15.71
C VAL A 39 5.98 -3.56 14.94
N GLY A 40 6.16 -3.89 13.66
CA GLY A 40 5.10 -4.45 12.82
C GLY A 40 4.72 -5.87 13.23
N ASP A 41 5.67 -6.63 13.78
CA ASP A 41 5.45 -7.98 14.30
C ASP A 41 6.08 -8.17 15.68
N PRO A 42 5.57 -7.48 16.73
CA PRO A 42 6.17 -7.50 18.07
C PRO A 42 6.04 -8.86 18.74
N ARG A 43 5.13 -9.70 18.23
CA ARG A 43 4.93 -11.09 18.67
C ARG A 43 5.46 -12.11 17.68
N GLY A 44 6.20 -11.67 16.67
CA GLY A 44 6.78 -12.54 15.67
C GLY A 44 7.82 -13.51 16.22
N PRO A 45 8.09 -14.61 15.51
CA PRO A 45 9.15 -15.53 15.90
C PRO A 45 10.53 -14.88 15.77
N GLY A 46 10.73 -13.96 14.81
CA GLY A 46 11.95 -13.15 14.69
C GLY A 46 12.17 -12.29 15.93
N THR A 47 11.14 -11.57 16.38
CA THR A 47 11.17 -10.73 17.59
C THR A 47 11.48 -11.53 18.85
N TYR A 48 10.83 -12.69 19.06
CA TYR A 48 11.15 -13.57 20.18
C TYR A 48 12.61 -13.99 20.14
N ARG A 49 13.11 -14.43 18.97
CA ARG A 49 14.50 -14.90 18.83
C ARG A 49 15.52 -13.81 19.09
N ALA A 50 15.26 -12.59 18.62
CA ALA A 50 16.10 -11.43 18.92
C ALA A 50 16.16 -11.18 20.43
N LEU A 51 15.00 -11.08 21.09
CA LEU A 51 14.91 -10.80 22.53
C LEU A 51 15.38 -11.95 23.43
N ALA A 52 15.38 -13.20 22.92
CA ALA A 52 15.85 -14.39 23.61
C ALA A 52 17.33 -14.71 23.31
N GLY A 53 18.04 -13.85 22.56
CA GLY A 53 19.45 -14.06 22.20
C GLY A 53 19.69 -15.27 21.27
N LEU A 54 18.65 -15.78 20.60
CA LEU A 54 18.75 -16.91 19.66
C LEU A 54 19.24 -16.47 18.26
N GLY A 55 19.17 -15.17 17.99
CA GLY A 55 19.57 -14.58 16.73
C GLY A 55 18.43 -14.57 15.70
N ASP A 56 18.05 -13.41 15.19
CA ASP A 56 17.12 -13.25 14.09
C ASP A 56 17.84 -13.37 12.73
N PRO A 57 17.52 -14.41 11.92
CA PRO A 57 18.16 -14.61 10.62
C PRO A 57 17.84 -13.52 9.58
N SER A 58 16.87 -12.65 9.85
CA SER A 58 16.47 -11.54 8.98
C SER A 58 17.09 -10.20 9.37
N PHE A 59 17.92 -10.16 10.44
CA PHE A 59 18.62 -8.95 10.88
C PHE A 59 19.87 -8.61 10.03
N GLU A 60 20.27 -9.50 9.12
CA GLU A 60 21.41 -9.27 8.24
C GLU A 60 21.11 -8.23 7.15
N PRO A 61 22.14 -7.50 6.66
CA PRO A 61 21.99 -6.56 5.54
C PRO A 61 21.34 -7.31 4.37
N GLU A 62 20.10 -6.92 4.04
CA GLU A 62 19.18 -7.55 3.08
C GLU A 62 19.70 -8.89 2.58
N SER A 63 19.45 -9.96 3.34
CA SER A 63 19.65 -11.30 2.79
C SER A 63 18.71 -11.39 1.61
N ARG A 64 19.24 -11.22 0.38
CA ARG A 64 18.56 -11.30 -0.91
C ARG A 64 17.21 -11.98 -0.74
N ASP A 65 16.17 -11.16 -0.79
CA ASP A 65 14.76 -11.51 -0.71
C ASP A 65 14.55 -13.03 -0.82
N SER A 66 14.48 -13.71 0.33
CA SER A 66 14.23 -15.17 0.32
C SER A 66 12.80 -15.45 -0.12
N SER A 67 11.94 -14.43 -0.07
CA SER A 67 10.77 -14.38 -0.91
C SER A 67 11.26 -14.29 -2.36
N ARG A 68 11.09 -15.37 -3.13
CA ARG A 68 11.24 -15.28 -4.58
C ARG A 68 10.39 -14.08 -4.98
N SER A 69 11.02 -13.06 -5.56
CA SER A 69 10.27 -11.92 -6.06
C SER A 69 9.14 -12.46 -6.93
N TRP A 70 7.97 -11.82 -6.89
CA TRP A 70 6.84 -12.23 -7.73
C TRP A 70 7.27 -12.44 -9.19
N GLN A 71 8.18 -11.59 -9.68
CA GLN A 71 8.85 -11.69 -10.98
C GLN A 71 9.63 -13.01 -11.19
N GLN A 72 10.33 -13.50 -10.17
CA GLN A 72 11.01 -14.80 -10.26
C GLN A 72 10.00 -15.95 -10.30
N THR A 73 8.91 -15.84 -9.56
CA THR A 73 7.83 -16.83 -9.61
C THR A 73 7.14 -16.81 -10.98
N ASP A 74 6.90 -15.64 -11.55
CA ASP A 74 6.29 -15.46 -12.87
C ASP A 74 7.20 -15.98 -13.99
N SER A 75 8.50 -15.67 -13.96
CA SER A 75 9.45 -16.20 -14.94
C SER A 75 9.64 -17.71 -14.83
N ASP A 76 9.65 -18.26 -13.60
CA ASP A 76 9.67 -19.71 -13.39
C ASP A 76 8.38 -20.37 -13.95
N GLN A 77 7.22 -19.70 -13.87
CA GLN A 77 5.95 -20.19 -14.44
C GLN A 77 5.93 -20.09 -15.97
N GLU A 78 6.39 -18.98 -16.53
CA GLU A 78 6.48 -18.73 -17.96
C GLU A 78 7.39 -19.78 -18.64
N LEU A 79 8.49 -20.16 -18.00
CA LEU A 79 9.39 -21.21 -18.47
C LEU A 79 8.62 -22.51 -18.77
N PHE A 80 7.64 -22.87 -17.94
CA PHE A 80 6.81 -24.06 -18.08
C PHE A 80 5.47 -23.82 -18.80
N GLY A 81 5.17 -22.58 -19.22
CA GLY A 81 3.90 -22.20 -19.84
C GLY A 81 2.72 -22.43 -18.90
N LEU A 82 2.85 -22.02 -17.64
CA LEU A 82 1.80 -22.06 -16.64
C LEU A 82 1.10 -20.69 -16.59
N ASP A 83 -0.21 -20.67 -16.78
CA ASP A 83 -1.03 -19.44 -16.72
C ASP A 83 -1.35 -19.03 -15.27
N TYR A 84 -1.23 -19.97 -14.32
CA TYR A 84 -1.53 -19.77 -12.90
C TYR A 84 -0.82 -20.82 -12.04
N SER A 85 -0.57 -20.51 -10.76
CA SER A 85 0.12 -21.38 -9.79
C SER A 85 -0.74 -22.51 -9.20
N GLY A 86 -2.01 -22.61 -9.58
CA GLY A 86 -3.08 -23.20 -8.74
C GLY A 86 -2.92 -24.64 -8.23
N ASP A 87 -2.31 -25.58 -8.97
CA ASP A 87 -2.27 -27.00 -8.54
C ASP A 87 -0.94 -27.71 -8.74
N CYS A 88 0.02 -27.07 -9.41
CA CYS A 88 1.24 -27.72 -9.87
C CYS A 88 2.47 -27.22 -9.14
N ARG A 89 3.37 -28.14 -8.83
CA ARG A 89 4.58 -27.87 -8.03
C ARG A 89 5.80 -27.80 -8.97
N PRO A 90 6.14 -26.62 -9.53
CA PRO A 90 7.26 -26.50 -10.46
C PRO A 90 8.62 -26.60 -9.78
N VAL A 91 8.70 -26.48 -8.44
CA VAL A 91 9.96 -26.34 -7.69
C VAL A 91 10.97 -27.45 -8.01
N TYR A 92 10.58 -28.73 -7.95
CA TYR A 92 11.49 -29.83 -8.26
C TYR A 92 11.84 -29.93 -9.76
N ALA A 93 10.88 -29.62 -10.63
CA ALA A 93 11.11 -29.58 -12.08
C ALA A 93 12.13 -28.49 -12.43
N LEU A 94 11.98 -27.30 -11.86
CA LEU A 94 12.89 -26.18 -12.02
C LEU A 94 14.30 -26.50 -11.51
N LYS A 95 14.41 -27.15 -10.34
CA LYS A 95 15.69 -27.65 -9.83
C LYS A 95 16.35 -28.60 -10.83
N SER A 96 15.59 -29.58 -11.32
CA SER A 96 16.08 -30.56 -12.29
C SER A 96 16.51 -29.87 -13.60
N TYR A 97 15.71 -28.93 -14.11
CA TYR A 97 16.04 -28.12 -15.29
C TYR A 97 17.37 -27.39 -15.13
N ARG A 98 17.54 -26.65 -14.03
CA ARG A 98 18.76 -25.89 -13.73
C ARG A 98 19.98 -26.82 -13.63
N GLU A 99 19.83 -27.99 -13.00
CA GLU A 99 20.90 -29.02 -12.99
C GLU A 99 21.27 -29.50 -14.40
N ARG A 100 20.29 -29.70 -15.29
CA ARG A 100 20.55 -30.10 -16.69
C ARG A 100 21.21 -28.97 -17.49
N VAL A 101 20.74 -27.74 -17.34
CA VAL A 101 21.33 -26.54 -17.97
C VAL A 101 22.77 -26.36 -17.54
N THR A 102 23.06 -26.41 -16.23
CA THR A 102 24.43 -26.29 -15.72
C THR A 102 25.34 -27.39 -16.25
N ARG A 103 24.83 -28.63 -16.39
CA ARG A 103 25.63 -29.76 -16.85
C ARG A 103 25.88 -29.77 -18.35
N LEU A 104 24.90 -29.38 -19.16
CA LEU A 104 24.90 -29.63 -20.61
C LEU A 104 24.87 -28.35 -21.45
N GLY A 105 24.50 -27.21 -20.86
CA GLY A 105 24.19 -25.96 -21.54
C GLY A 105 22.70 -25.84 -21.89
N GLU A 106 22.18 -24.62 -21.84
CA GLU A 106 20.75 -24.32 -22.09
C GLU A 106 20.27 -24.75 -23.47
N HIS A 107 21.11 -24.57 -24.49
CA HIS A 107 20.80 -24.91 -25.88
C HIS A 107 21.09 -26.36 -26.26
N HIS A 108 21.50 -27.20 -25.31
CA HIS A 108 21.77 -28.60 -25.60
C HIS A 108 20.47 -29.32 -26.02
N PRO A 109 20.47 -30.15 -27.09
CA PRO A 109 19.25 -30.79 -27.61
C PRO A 109 18.45 -31.55 -26.54
N TYR A 110 19.15 -32.21 -25.62
CA TYR A 110 18.54 -32.87 -24.46
C TYR A 110 17.78 -31.92 -23.53
N VAL A 111 18.35 -30.74 -23.21
CA VAL A 111 17.73 -29.77 -22.30
C VAL A 111 16.46 -29.19 -22.94
N THR A 112 16.53 -28.85 -24.24
CA THR A 112 15.36 -28.42 -25.01
C THR A 112 14.26 -29.49 -25.03
N GLN A 113 14.63 -30.76 -25.25
CA GLN A 113 13.65 -31.85 -25.23
C GLN A 113 13.07 -32.06 -23.83
N TRP A 114 13.91 -32.04 -22.79
CA TRP A 114 13.48 -32.19 -21.40
C TRP A 114 12.43 -31.13 -21.04
N LEU A 115 12.66 -29.87 -21.43
CA LEU A 115 11.71 -28.78 -21.18
C LEU A 115 10.38 -28.99 -21.92
N LYS A 116 10.42 -29.42 -23.18
CA LYS A 116 9.20 -29.78 -23.95
C LYS A 116 8.41 -30.89 -23.25
N VAL A 117 9.08 -31.93 -22.76
CA VAL A 117 8.41 -33.01 -22.01
C VAL A 117 7.83 -32.48 -20.70
N GLN A 118 8.55 -31.62 -19.98
CA GLN A 118 8.07 -31.06 -18.72
C GLN A 118 6.84 -30.15 -18.91
N ARG A 119 6.78 -29.36 -19.99
CA ARG A 119 5.57 -28.61 -20.37
C ARG A 119 4.37 -29.53 -20.61
N ALA A 120 4.59 -30.67 -21.27
CA ALA A 120 3.54 -31.67 -21.46
C ALA A 120 3.12 -32.35 -20.13
N VAL A 121 4.03 -32.54 -19.18
CA VAL A 121 3.70 -32.99 -17.80
C VAL A 121 2.77 -31.99 -17.11
N PHE A 122 3.01 -30.70 -17.28
CA PHE A 122 2.22 -29.62 -16.68
C PHE A 122 1.00 -29.17 -17.51
N SER A 123 0.78 -29.72 -18.71
CA SER A 123 -0.41 -29.39 -19.51
C SER A 123 -1.75 -29.55 -18.77
N PRO A 124 -1.95 -30.52 -17.85
CA PRO A 124 -3.19 -30.59 -17.07
C PRO A 124 -3.39 -29.43 -16.09
N CYS A 125 -2.36 -28.62 -15.85
CA CYS A 125 -2.35 -27.50 -14.90
C CYS A 125 -2.78 -26.18 -15.52
N LYS A 126 -2.79 -26.07 -16.86
CA LYS A 126 -3.05 -24.80 -17.56
C LYS A 126 -4.49 -24.30 -17.42
N ASN A 127 -5.43 -25.17 -17.06
CA ASN A 127 -6.84 -24.81 -16.90
C ASN A 127 -7.33 -25.18 -15.50
N TRP A 128 -7.91 -24.19 -14.81
CA TRP A 128 -8.45 -24.39 -13.46
C TRP A 128 -9.64 -25.37 -13.47
N ASN A 129 -10.41 -25.39 -14.57
CA ASN A 129 -11.56 -26.28 -14.69
C ASN A 129 -11.08 -27.73 -14.94
N PRO A 130 -11.35 -28.68 -14.02
CA PRO A 130 -11.02 -30.09 -14.17
C PRO A 130 -11.48 -30.69 -15.50
N ASP A 131 -12.66 -30.27 -15.98
CA ASP A 131 -13.32 -30.81 -17.17
C ASP A 131 -12.69 -30.31 -18.48
N HIS A 132 -11.82 -29.30 -18.41
CA HIS A 132 -11.15 -28.69 -19.56
C HIS A 132 -9.62 -28.87 -19.53
N ARG A 133 -9.11 -29.79 -18.69
CA ARG A 133 -7.68 -30.10 -18.63
C ARG A 133 -7.25 -30.83 -19.90
N ASN A 134 -6.55 -30.12 -20.78
CA ASN A 134 -5.92 -30.75 -21.93
C ASN A 134 -4.67 -31.50 -21.48
N VAL A 135 -4.53 -32.76 -21.89
CA VAL A 135 -3.35 -33.57 -21.60
C VAL A 135 -2.54 -33.71 -22.87
N GLU A 136 -1.46 -32.95 -22.96
CA GLU A 136 -0.52 -33.07 -24.06
C GLU A 136 0.24 -34.41 -23.97
N PRO A 137 0.36 -35.17 -25.09
CA PRO A 137 1.14 -36.39 -25.11
C PRO A 137 2.62 -36.06 -24.89
N LEU A 138 3.30 -36.86 -24.08
CA LEU A 138 4.72 -36.65 -23.81
C LEU A 138 5.54 -36.95 -25.09
N PRO A 139 6.35 -36.01 -25.61
CA PRO A 139 7.19 -36.20 -26.80
C PRO A 139 8.08 -37.45 -26.71
N PRO A 140 8.43 -38.13 -27.82
CA PRO A 140 9.29 -39.30 -27.78
C PRO A 140 10.71 -38.97 -27.24
N PRO A 141 11.41 -39.94 -26.64
CA PRO A 141 12.79 -39.74 -26.20
C PRO A 141 13.72 -39.46 -27.39
N LEU A 142 14.80 -38.70 -27.16
CA LEU A 142 15.83 -38.51 -28.19
C LEU A 142 16.63 -39.81 -28.40
N PRO A 143 17.03 -40.13 -29.64
CA PRO A 143 18.05 -41.14 -29.88
C PRO A 143 19.40 -40.58 -29.42
N LEU A 144 19.94 -41.14 -28.34
CA LEU A 144 21.20 -40.69 -27.74
C LEU A 144 22.26 -41.78 -27.89
N ALA A 145 23.42 -41.42 -28.44
CA ALA A 145 24.57 -42.33 -28.54
C ALA A 145 25.33 -42.43 -27.20
N ASP A 146 25.31 -41.36 -26.40
CA ASP A 146 25.90 -41.33 -25.07
C ASP A 146 25.06 -42.17 -24.09
N THR A 147 25.64 -43.26 -23.60
CA THR A 147 24.99 -44.21 -22.69
C THR A 147 24.65 -43.58 -21.32
N GLU A 148 25.45 -42.63 -20.85
CA GLU A 148 25.19 -41.95 -19.58
C GLU A 148 23.99 -41.00 -19.72
N LEU A 149 23.98 -40.21 -20.79
CA LEU A 149 22.88 -39.29 -21.09
C LEU A 149 21.59 -40.05 -21.41
N ASP A 150 21.68 -41.19 -22.11
CA ASP A 150 20.57 -42.09 -22.36
C ASP A 150 20.01 -42.70 -21.04
N ARG A 151 20.87 -43.08 -20.10
CA ARG A 151 20.44 -43.50 -18.75
C ARG A 151 19.77 -42.34 -18.00
N LEU A 152 20.30 -41.12 -18.09
CA LEU A 152 19.69 -39.94 -17.49
C LEU A 152 18.31 -39.64 -18.09
N GLN A 153 18.18 -39.72 -19.42
CA GLN A 153 16.91 -39.56 -20.13
C GLN A 153 15.86 -40.57 -19.67
N ARG A 154 16.24 -41.85 -19.50
CA ARG A 154 15.32 -42.85 -18.95
C ARG A 154 14.86 -42.51 -17.54
N ALA A 155 15.76 -42.04 -16.69
CA ALA A 155 15.42 -41.65 -15.32
C ALA A 155 14.49 -40.43 -15.28
N ASP A 156 14.83 -39.37 -16.02
CA ASP A 156 14.02 -38.16 -16.17
C ASP A 156 12.62 -38.51 -16.72
N ARG A 157 12.57 -39.35 -17.77
CA ARG A 157 11.31 -39.79 -18.39
C ARG A 157 10.42 -40.60 -17.45
N ALA A 158 11.00 -41.51 -16.67
CA ALA A 158 10.25 -42.29 -15.69
C ALA A 158 9.57 -41.38 -14.66
N TYR A 159 10.31 -40.40 -14.13
CA TYR A 159 9.77 -39.42 -13.19
C TYR A 159 8.69 -38.54 -13.82
N GLN A 160 8.93 -38.02 -15.03
CA GLN A 160 7.96 -37.21 -15.78
C GLN A 160 6.66 -37.96 -16.07
N ILE A 161 6.71 -39.24 -16.43
CA ILE A 161 5.52 -40.09 -16.59
C ILE A 161 4.76 -40.20 -15.27
N ALA A 162 5.46 -40.50 -14.17
CA ALA A 162 4.84 -40.60 -12.85
C ALA A 162 4.18 -39.28 -12.41
N SER A 163 4.83 -38.14 -12.64
CA SER A 163 4.27 -36.80 -12.37
C SER A 163 3.06 -36.49 -13.25
N GLN A 164 3.08 -36.83 -14.54
CA GLN A 164 1.91 -36.62 -15.41
C GLN A 164 0.73 -37.49 -14.95
N LEU A 165 0.96 -38.73 -14.52
CA LEU A 165 -0.09 -39.57 -13.92
C LEU A 165 -0.67 -38.90 -12.68
N PHE A 166 0.17 -38.34 -11.81
CA PHE A 166 -0.27 -37.60 -10.62
C PHE A 166 -1.15 -36.41 -11.00
N TYR A 167 -0.70 -35.52 -11.89
CA TYR A 167 -1.45 -34.32 -12.32
C TYR A 167 -2.73 -34.62 -13.10
N ARG A 168 -2.86 -35.84 -13.63
CA ARG A 168 -4.09 -36.38 -14.24
C ARG A 168 -5.01 -37.07 -13.23
N SER A 169 -4.73 -36.95 -11.93
CA SER A 169 -5.47 -37.62 -10.85
C SER A 169 -5.49 -39.15 -10.96
N LYS A 170 -4.53 -39.76 -11.67
CA LYS A 170 -4.34 -41.22 -11.74
C LYS A 170 -3.48 -41.70 -10.56
N ILE A 171 -3.99 -41.50 -9.35
CA ILE A 171 -3.20 -41.58 -8.11
C ILE A 171 -2.64 -42.98 -7.85
N VAL A 172 -3.40 -44.04 -8.16
CA VAL A 172 -2.94 -45.43 -7.96
C VAL A 172 -1.76 -45.75 -8.88
N GLU A 173 -1.87 -45.39 -10.15
CA GLU A 173 -0.82 -45.59 -11.15
C GLU A 173 0.40 -44.71 -10.88
N ALA A 174 0.17 -43.44 -10.51
CA ALA A 174 1.22 -42.51 -10.14
C ALA A 174 2.02 -43.05 -8.94
N ARG A 175 1.33 -43.50 -7.88
CA ARG A 175 1.97 -44.10 -6.71
C ARG A 175 2.79 -45.34 -7.06
N SER A 176 2.25 -46.22 -7.91
CA SER A 176 2.98 -47.40 -8.38
C SER A 176 4.24 -47.02 -9.16
N ALA A 177 4.14 -46.03 -10.05
CA ALA A 177 5.28 -45.53 -10.82
C ALA A 177 6.35 -44.89 -9.93
N PHE A 178 5.97 -44.05 -8.95
CA PHE A 178 6.91 -43.49 -7.99
C PHE A 178 7.55 -44.56 -7.10
N ALA A 179 6.81 -45.61 -6.71
CA ALA A 179 7.38 -46.73 -5.96
C ALA A 179 8.48 -47.46 -6.74
N ALA A 180 8.27 -47.67 -8.05
CA ALA A 180 9.29 -48.26 -8.91
C ALA A 180 10.56 -47.40 -9.00
N ILE A 181 10.41 -46.07 -9.08
CA ILE A 181 11.54 -45.12 -9.10
C ILE A 181 12.25 -45.09 -7.74
N ALA A 182 11.50 -45.07 -6.63
CA ALA A 182 12.04 -45.04 -5.27
C ALA A 182 12.87 -46.29 -4.93
N ALA A 183 12.52 -47.46 -5.50
CA ALA A 183 13.26 -48.70 -5.32
C ALA A 183 14.61 -48.73 -6.05
N GLN A 184 14.81 -47.86 -7.04
CA GLN A 184 16.03 -47.82 -7.86
C GLN A 184 16.94 -46.67 -7.41
N LYS A 185 18.26 -46.91 -7.41
CA LYS A 185 19.24 -45.83 -7.20
C LYS A 185 19.27 -44.95 -8.44
N GLY A 186 19.00 -43.66 -8.28
CA GLY A 186 19.01 -42.70 -9.39
C GLY A 186 18.78 -41.26 -8.93
N PRO A 187 18.89 -40.28 -9.86
CA PRO A 187 18.78 -38.86 -9.53
C PRO A 187 17.41 -38.45 -8.96
N HIS A 188 16.36 -39.20 -9.30
CA HIS A 188 14.98 -38.94 -8.83
C HIS A 188 14.55 -39.78 -7.64
N GLN A 189 15.41 -40.64 -7.09
CA GLN A 189 15.04 -41.52 -5.97
C GLN A 189 14.50 -40.72 -4.77
N PRO A 190 15.16 -39.65 -4.28
CA PRO A 190 14.63 -38.87 -3.16
C PRO A 190 13.28 -38.21 -3.50
N ALA A 191 13.13 -37.68 -4.71
CA ALA A 191 11.89 -37.04 -5.16
C ALA A 191 10.72 -38.03 -5.24
N ALA A 192 10.99 -39.25 -5.71
CA ALA A 192 10.00 -40.30 -5.77
C ALA A 192 9.58 -40.78 -4.37
N ILE A 193 10.52 -40.92 -3.43
CA ILE A 193 10.21 -41.22 -2.02
C ILE A 193 9.33 -40.12 -1.42
N PHE A 194 9.65 -38.84 -1.67
CA PHE A 194 8.82 -37.72 -1.24
C PHE A 194 7.42 -37.78 -1.85
N MET A 195 7.28 -38.03 -3.16
CA MET A 195 5.98 -38.12 -3.82
C MET A 195 5.12 -39.27 -3.30
N LEU A 196 5.72 -40.39 -2.88
CA LEU A 196 4.99 -41.47 -2.20
C LEU A 196 4.38 -41.00 -0.88
N ALA A 197 5.19 -40.33 -0.03
CA ALA A 197 4.71 -39.77 1.23
C ALA A 197 3.65 -38.69 1.00
N ALA A 198 3.78 -37.86 -0.06
CA ALA A 198 2.79 -36.84 -0.40
C ALA A 198 1.45 -37.46 -0.82
N ILE A 199 1.48 -38.49 -1.68
CA ILE A 199 0.28 -39.25 -2.09
C ILE A 199 -0.36 -39.94 -0.87
N ASP A 200 0.45 -40.59 -0.03
CA ASP A 200 -0.03 -41.28 1.17
C ASP A 200 -0.54 -40.29 2.24
N GLY A 201 -0.04 -39.05 2.23
CA GLY A 201 -0.56 -37.91 2.99
C GLY A 201 -1.84 -37.30 2.43
N GLY A 202 -2.34 -37.78 1.29
CA GLY A 202 -3.60 -37.35 0.69
C GLY A 202 -3.48 -36.27 -0.40
N SER A 203 -2.26 -35.91 -0.82
CA SER A 203 -2.06 -34.91 -1.87
C SER A 203 -2.62 -35.39 -3.20
N THR A 204 -3.48 -34.57 -3.80
CA THR A 204 -4.01 -34.77 -5.16
C THR A 204 -4.18 -33.41 -5.84
N PRO A 205 -4.19 -33.32 -7.19
CA PRO A 205 -4.23 -32.03 -7.89
C PRO A 205 -5.62 -31.42 -8.05
N VAL A 206 -6.72 -32.10 -7.68
CA VAL A 206 -8.07 -31.70 -8.14
C VAL A 206 -9.21 -32.00 -7.16
N GLN A 207 -8.97 -32.75 -6.08
CA GLN A 207 -10.05 -33.11 -5.17
C GLN A 207 -10.11 -32.15 -3.99
N TYR A 208 -11.17 -31.33 -3.98
CA TYR A 208 -11.72 -30.73 -2.78
C TYR A 208 -13.00 -31.49 -2.38
N PRO A 209 -13.07 -32.07 -1.18
CA PRO A 209 -12.02 -32.13 -0.15
C PRO A 209 -10.88 -33.09 -0.54
N ALA A 210 -9.69 -32.86 0.01
CA ALA A 210 -8.53 -33.72 -0.24
C ALA A 210 -8.77 -35.17 0.25
N ALA A 211 -8.06 -36.12 -0.36
CA ALA A 211 -8.13 -37.52 0.05
C ALA A 211 -7.60 -37.70 1.48
N LYS A 212 -8.28 -38.52 2.30
CA LYS A 212 -7.83 -38.76 3.69
C LYS A 212 -6.40 -39.35 3.71
N PRO A 213 -5.52 -38.90 4.62
CA PRO A 213 -4.21 -39.51 4.80
C PRO A 213 -4.32 -40.98 5.16
N ARG A 214 -3.37 -41.78 4.70
CA ARG A 214 -3.22 -43.16 5.16
C ARG A 214 -2.72 -43.19 6.61
N PRO A 215 -3.08 -44.22 7.40
CA PRO A 215 -2.50 -44.42 8.72
C PRO A 215 -0.97 -44.42 8.67
N GLY A 216 -0.34 -43.59 9.51
CA GLY A 216 1.13 -43.46 9.56
C GLY A 216 1.74 -42.46 8.57
N ALA A 217 0.97 -41.82 7.70
CA ALA A 217 1.50 -40.87 6.71
C ALA A 217 2.25 -39.68 7.35
N VAL A 218 1.78 -39.21 8.52
CA VAL A 218 2.48 -38.17 9.29
C VAL A 218 3.85 -38.65 9.77
N ALA A 219 3.94 -39.88 10.28
CA ALA A 219 5.20 -40.47 10.72
C ALA A 219 6.17 -40.68 9.55
N GLU A 220 5.66 -41.10 8.40
CA GLU A 220 6.44 -41.23 7.16
C GLU A 220 7.01 -39.87 6.71
N ALA A 221 6.18 -38.83 6.64
CA ALA A 221 6.62 -37.48 6.28
C ALA A 221 7.68 -36.95 7.26
N LYS A 222 7.51 -37.16 8.57
CA LYS A 222 8.51 -36.81 9.60
C LYS A 222 9.83 -37.57 9.42
N ALA A 223 9.78 -38.85 9.05
CA ALA A 223 10.98 -39.65 8.82
C ALA A 223 11.81 -39.12 7.64
N LEU A 224 11.20 -38.42 6.68
CA LEU A 224 11.95 -37.77 5.58
C LEU A 224 12.84 -36.62 6.09
N LEU A 225 12.43 -35.90 7.14
CA LEU A 225 13.22 -34.78 7.69
C LEU A 225 14.55 -35.24 8.30
N SER A 226 14.56 -36.40 8.97
CA SER A 226 15.74 -36.94 9.64
C SER A 226 16.61 -37.84 8.75
N ASN A 227 16.09 -38.32 7.61
CA ASN A 227 16.82 -39.21 6.72
C ASN A 227 17.93 -38.46 5.94
N PRO A 228 19.23 -38.82 6.10
CA PRO A 228 20.32 -38.17 5.38
C PRO A 228 20.21 -38.27 3.85
N LYS A 229 19.62 -39.35 3.33
CA LYS A 229 19.41 -39.54 1.88
C LYS A 229 18.35 -38.61 1.30
N MET A 230 17.54 -38.01 2.16
CA MET A 230 16.47 -37.08 1.80
C MET A 230 16.89 -35.62 1.99
N ALA A 231 18.19 -35.33 2.22
CA ALA A 231 18.68 -33.97 2.41
C ALA A 231 18.09 -33.02 1.35
N GLY A 232 18.20 -33.34 0.06
CA GLY A 232 17.66 -32.52 -1.03
C GLY A 232 16.13 -32.31 -1.09
N MET A 233 15.36 -32.90 -0.18
CA MET A 233 13.88 -32.88 -0.09
C MET A 233 13.37 -32.47 1.31
N ARG A 234 14.24 -32.03 2.22
CA ARG A 234 13.82 -31.69 3.60
C ARG A 234 12.87 -30.51 3.67
N VAL A 235 13.03 -29.53 2.78
CA VAL A 235 12.13 -28.36 2.69
C VAL A 235 10.75 -28.84 2.22
N ASP A 236 10.69 -29.61 1.13
CA ASP A 236 9.43 -30.17 0.61
C ASP A 236 8.74 -31.07 1.65
N ALA A 237 9.49 -31.87 2.39
CA ALA A 237 8.95 -32.70 3.47
C ALA A 237 8.37 -31.87 4.63
N HIS A 238 8.99 -30.74 4.96
CA HIS A 238 8.47 -29.81 5.95
C HIS A 238 7.14 -29.18 5.46
N GLU A 239 7.12 -28.70 4.22
CA GLU A 239 5.91 -28.16 3.58
C GLU A 239 4.79 -29.20 3.48
N LEU A 240 5.11 -30.46 3.22
CA LEU A 240 4.12 -31.54 3.19
C LEU A 240 3.43 -31.71 4.55
N ILE A 241 4.19 -31.65 5.65
CA ILE A 241 3.60 -31.72 7.00
C ILE A 241 2.71 -30.50 7.26
N GLY A 242 3.15 -29.31 6.85
CA GLY A 242 2.34 -28.09 6.91
C GLY A 242 1.03 -28.19 6.13
N TRP A 243 1.12 -28.66 4.88
CA TRP A 243 -0.03 -28.90 4.01
C TRP A 243 -0.99 -29.94 4.60
N MET A 244 -0.49 -31.05 5.15
CA MET A 244 -1.32 -32.07 5.82
C MET A 244 -2.02 -31.50 7.06
N GLY A 245 -1.34 -30.63 7.83
CA GLY A 245 -1.91 -29.92 8.96
C GLY A 245 -3.05 -29.00 8.54
N ALA A 246 -2.82 -28.13 7.56
CA ALA A 246 -3.81 -27.18 7.05
C ALA A 246 -5.01 -27.85 6.35
N THR A 247 -4.76 -28.91 5.57
CA THR A 247 -5.79 -29.51 4.71
C THR A 247 -6.68 -30.49 5.45
N HIS A 248 -6.10 -31.36 6.29
CA HIS A 248 -6.87 -32.41 6.96
C HIS A 248 -7.34 -31.99 8.35
N ASP A 249 -6.67 -30.99 8.94
CA ASP A 249 -7.01 -30.39 10.23
C ASP A 249 -7.43 -31.42 11.29
N THR A 250 -6.53 -32.36 11.57
CA THR A 250 -6.74 -33.36 12.62
C THR A 250 -5.78 -33.10 13.77
N ARG A 251 -6.08 -33.65 14.96
CA ARG A 251 -5.18 -33.57 16.12
C ARG A 251 -3.76 -34.06 15.78
N GLU A 252 -3.63 -35.16 15.04
CA GLU A 252 -2.33 -35.72 14.66
C GLU A 252 -1.58 -34.82 13.67
N THR A 253 -2.24 -34.38 12.59
CA THR A 253 -1.60 -33.57 11.56
C THR A 253 -1.22 -32.17 12.06
N ARG A 254 -2.07 -31.53 12.89
CA ARG A 254 -1.77 -30.23 13.50
C ARG A 254 -0.67 -30.30 14.56
N ALA A 255 -0.68 -31.33 15.41
CA ALA A 255 0.42 -31.54 16.36
C ALA A 255 1.76 -31.77 15.65
N ALA A 256 1.74 -32.48 14.52
CA ALA A 256 2.92 -32.66 13.69
C ALA A 256 3.41 -31.36 13.05
N GLN A 257 2.50 -30.58 12.47
CA GLN A 257 2.81 -29.27 11.89
C GLN A 257 3.47 -28.35 12.92
N ILE A 258 2.83 -28.15 14.07
CA ILE A 258 3.37 -27.29 15.13
C ILE A 258 4.74 -27.78 15.62
N ALA A 259 4.91 -29.08 15.83
CA ALA A 259 6.19 -29.62 16.26
C ALA A 259 7.33 -29.34 15.26
N VAL A 260 7.11 -29.49 13.95
CA VAL A 260 8.15 -29.21 12.95
C VAL A 260 8.38 -27.72 12.74
N THR A 261 7.32 -26.91 12.85
CA THR A 261 7.41 -25.44 12.83
C THR A 261 8.28 -24.96 13.98
N LEU A 262 7.94 -25.32 15.23
CA LEU A 262 8.72 -24.89 16.41
C LEU A 262 10.16 -25.42 16.36
N GLN A 263 10.37 -26.66 15.91
CA GLN A 263 11.73 -27.18 15.74
C GLN A 263 12.57 -26.34 14.77
N ALA A 264 12.00 -25.89 13.65
CA ALA A 264 12.69 -25.04 12.69
C ALA A 264 12.93 -23.63 13.26
N LEU A 265 11.95 -23.07 13.97
CA LEU A 265 12.05 -21.76 14.62
C LEU A 265 13.03 -21.74 15.81
N HIS A 266 13.43 -22.88 16.36
CA HIS A 266 14.45 -22.99 17.41
C HIS A 266 15.87 -23.25 16.89
N LEU A 267 16.07 -23.39 15.58
CA LEU A 267 17.41 -23.62 15.03
C LEU A 267 18.35 -22.46 15.40
N PRO A 268 19.60 -22.73 15.81
CA PRO A 268 20.54 -21.67 16.16
C PRO A 268 20.89 -20.85 14.91
N LEU A 269 21.13 -19.55 15.08
CA LEU A 269 21.45 -18.65 13.97
C LEU A 269 22.62 -19.15 13.10
N SER A 270 23.63 -19.79 13.70
CA SER A 270 24.75 -20.40 12.97
C SER A 270 24.33 -21.51 12.02
N ALA A 271 23.33 -22.33 12.37
CA ALA A 271 22.77 -23.36 11.50
C ALA A 271 21.97 -22.72 10.35
N LEU A 272 21.16 -21.69 10.65
CA LEU A 272 20.40 -20.96 9.63
C LEU A 272 21.33 -20.27 8.62
N ARG A 273 22.49 -19.78 9.06
CA ARG A 273 23.52 -19.16 8.20
C ARG A 273 24.26 -20.18 7.32
N SER A 274 24.55 -21.36 7.86
CA SER A 274 25.41 -22.35 7.20
C SER A 274 24.65 -23.38 6.35
N ASP A 275 23.35 -23.57 6.59
CA ASP A 275 22.50 -24.52 5.87
C ASP A 275 21.29 -23.82 5.25
N GLY A 276 21.31 -23.63 3.93
CA GLY A 276 20.20 -23.02 3.20
C GLY A 276 18.86 -23.78 3.35
N GLN A 277 18.88 -25.08 3.64
CA GLN A 277 17.65 -25.84 3.91
C GLN A 277 17.12 -25.62 5.32
N ALA A 278 18.02 -25.38 6.29
CA ALA A 278 17.63 -24.93 7.61
C ALA A 278 16.96 -23.55 7.52
N ARG A 279 17.56 -22.63 6.77
CA ARG A 279 16.97 -21.30 6.51
C ARG A 279 15.60 -21.38 5.82
N ALA A 280 15.48 -22.13 4.73
CA ALA A 280 14.21 -22.25 4.02
C ALA A 280 13.08 -22.84 4.89
N ARG A 281 13.39 -23.82 5.75
CA ARG A 281 12.41 -24.36 6.71
C ARG A 281 12.03 -23.34 7.78
N TYR A 282 12.99 -22.57 8.28
CA TYR A 282 12.71 -21.45 9.19
C TYR A 282 11.78 -20.42 8.55
N ASP A 283 12.10 -19.92 7.35
CA ASP A 283 11.30 -18.90 6.64
C ASP A 283 9.86 -19.41 6.45
N ARG A 284 9.71 -20.66 5.98
CA ARG A 284 8.38 -21.30 5.85
C ARG A 284 7.64 -21.43 7.17
N SER A 285 8.35 -21.74 8.26
CA SER A 285 7.75 -21.89 9.58
C SER A 285 7.31 -20.54 10.16
N ALA A 286 8.04 -19.47 9.87
CA ALA A 286 7.66 -18.12 10.26
C ALA A 286 6.41 -17.66 9.51
N GLU A 287 6.29 -17.98 8.21
CA GLU A 287 5.09 -17.72 7.40
C GLU A 287 3.87 -18.52 7.85
N ASP A 288 4.03 -19.79 8.17
CA ASP A 288 2.90 -20.67 8.55
C ASP A 288 2.36 -20.33 9.95
N LEU A 289 3.21 -19.80 10.85
CA LEU A 289 2.92 -19.64 12.27
C LEU A 289 1.62 -18.87 12.59
N PRO A 290 1.30 -17.72 11.95
CA PRO A 290 0.03 -17.02 12.18
C PRO A 290 -1.21 -17.82 11.81
N ALA A 291 -1.09 -18.84 10.94
CA ALA A 291 -2.19 -19.70 10.51
C ALA A 291 -2.34 -20.98 11.36
N LEU A 292 -1.44 -21.23 12.32
CA LEU A 292 -1.47 -22.45 13.14
C LEU A 292 -2.46 -22.39 14.31
N TRP A 293 -2.95 -21.21 14.63
CA TRP A 293 -3.89 -20.99 15.72
C TRP A 293 -4.83 -19.82 15.40
N THR A 294 -5.97 -19.80 16.07
CA THR A 294 -7.00 -18.76 15.88
C THR A 294 -7.13 -17.92 17.14
N LYS A 295 -7.35 -16.61 16.98
CA LYS A 295 -7.69 -15.72 18.09
C LYS A 295 -9.15 -15.95 18.50
N PHE A 296 -9.38 -16.20 19.78
CA PHE A 296 -10.72 -16.29 20.37
C PHE A 296 -11.05 -15.02 21.14
N GLU A 297 -12.35 -14.76 21.36
CA GLU A 297 -12.82 -13.55 22.07
C GLU A 297 -12.24 -13.44 23.49
N ASN A 298 -12.17 -14.55 24.22
CA ASN A 298 -11.48 -14.58 25.51
C ASN A 298 -9.98 -14.75 25.27
N SER A 299 -9.16 -13.76 25.64
CA SER A 299 -7.72 -13.73 25.40
C SER A 299 -6.91 -14.76 26.21
N ASP A 300 -7.45 -15.30 27.31
CA ASP A 300 -6.78 -16.30 28.16
C ASP A 300 -7.16 -17.76 27.84
N TRP A 301 -7.87 -17.97 26.73
CA TRP A 301 -8.42 -19.26 26.29
C TRP A 301 -7.46 -20.45 26.39
N TRP A 302 -6.17 -20.23 26.13
CA TRP A 302 -5.16 -21.28 26.14
C TRP A 302 -4.63 -21.60 27.54
N LEU A 303 -4.70 -20.64 28.47
CA LEU A 303 -4.39 -20.86 29.89
C LEU A 303 -5.56 -21.54 30.60
N THR A 304 -6.79 -21.14 30.28
CA THR A 304 -8.01 -21.70 30.88
C THR A 304 -8.44 -23.02 30.26
N GLY A 305 -7.86 -23.39 29.11
CA GLY A 305 -8.25 -24.56 28.34
C GLY A 305 -9.61 -24.42 27.64
N ALA A 306 -10.14 -23.19 27.55
CA ALA A 306 -11.40 -22.85 26.89
C ALA A 306 -11.32 -22.86 25.35
N ILE A 307 -10.61 -23.84 24.79
CA ILE A 307 -10.46 -24.02 23.34
C ILE A 307 -11.58 -24.91 22.82
N PRO A 308 -12.34 -24.51 21.81
CA PRO A 308 -13.32 -25.39 21.20
C PRO A 308 -12.66 -26.66 20.65
N LYS A 309 -13.32 -27.81 20.83
CA LYS A 309 -12.71 -29.15 20.65
C LYS A 309 -12.30 -29.46 19.20
N ASP A 310 -12.84 -28.72 18.26
CA ASP A 310 -12.64 -28.81 16.81
C ASP A 310 -11.50 -27.92 16.29
N TYR A 311 -10.94 -27.04 17.12
CA TYR A 311 -9.82 -26.17 16.71
C TYR A 311 -8.48 -26.85 17.00
N PHE A 312 -8.16 -27.89 16.23
CA PHE A 312 -7.00 -28.75 16.48
C PHE A 312 -5.66 -28.03 16.43
N GLY A 313 -5.51 -27.01 15.57
CA GLY A 313 -4.34 -26.13 15.54
C GLY A 313 -4.13 -25.41 16.87
N SER A 314 -5.14 -24.66 17.32
CA SER A 314 -5.11 -23.97 18.62
C SER A 314 -4.89 -24.92 19.81
N LEU A 315 -5.52 -26.11 19.80
CA LEU A 315 -5.31 -27.13 20.84
C LEU A 315 -3.87 -27.63 20.88
N ALA A 316 -3.29 -27.93 19.72
CA ALA A 316 -1.92 -28.40 19.63
C ALA A 316 -0.90 -27.29 19.97
N MET A 317 -1.21 -26.02 19.66
CA MET A 317 -0.38 -24.87 20.04
C MET A 317 -0.41 -24.64 21.55
N ALA A 318 -1.60 -24.70 22.17
CA ALA A 318 -1.75 -24.61 23.62
C ALA A 318 -1.02 -25.73 24.37
N GLU A 319 -1.05 -26.94 23.82
CA GLU A 319 -0.26 -28.06 24.37
C GLU A 319 1.25 -27.81 24.24
N ALA A 320 1.71 -27.33 23.08
CA ALA A 320 3.11 -26.97 22.89
C ALA A 320 3.57 -25.87 23.86
N ALA A 321 2.76 -24.83 24.07
CA ALA A 321 3.04 -23.71 24.97
C ALA A 321 3.26 -24.10 26.45
N LYS A 322 2.81 -25.29 26.87
CA LYS A 322 3.10 -25.81 28.22
C LYS A 322 4.60 -26.07 28.41
N HIS A 323 5.30 -26.44 27.33
CA HIS A 323 6.69 -26.90 27.38
C HIS A 323 7.64 -26.11 26.48
N ASP A 324 7.12 -25.35 25.51
CA ASP A 324 7.88 -24.54 24.57
C ASP A 324 7.64 -23.05 24.82
N ARG A 325 8.73 -22.32 25.09
CA ARG A 325 8.67 -20.90 25.48
C ARG A 325 8.36 -19.98 24.28
N LEU A 326 8.78 -20.35 23.07
CA LEU A 326 8.40 -19.63 21.86
C LEU A 326 6.91 -19.82 21.59
N ALA A 327 6.41 -21.07 21.65
CA ALA A 327 4.98 -21.33 21.48
C ALA A 327 4.14 -20.53 22.51
N ALA A 328 4.55 -20.53 23.77
CA ALA A 328 3.92 -19.72 24.81
C ALA A 328 3.94 -18.22 24.51
N TYR A 329 5.04 -17.70 24.00
CA TYR A 329 5.18 -16.29 23.62
C TYR A 329 4.26 -15.91 22.45
N GLN A 330 4.12 -16.79 21.45
CA GLN A 330 3.23 -16.60 20.30
C GLN A 330 1.75 -16.56 20.69
N MET A 331 1.38 -17.24 21.77
CA MET A 331 0.00 -17.28 22.28
C MET A 331 -0.34 -16.11 23.21
N VAL A 332 0.64 -15.27 23.54
CA VAL A 332 0.38 -14.03 24.25
C VAL A 332 -0.55 -13.16 23.39
N PRO A 333 -1.65 -12.63 23.95
CA PRO A 333 -2.55 -11.73 23.22
C PRO A 333 -1.80 -10.57 22.58
N ALA A 334 -2.34 -10.07 21.47
CA ALA A 334 -1.78 -8.88 20.81
C ALA A 334 -1.75 -7.68 21.78
N PRO A 335 -0.83 -6.72 21.58
CA PRO A 335 -0.69 -5.55 22.45
C PRO A 335 -2.03 -4.84 22.67
N CYS A 336 -2.26 -4.36 23.89
CA CYS A 336 -3.51 -3.76 24.35
C CYS A 336 -3.84 -2.37 23.77
N ARG A 337 -3.33 -2.05 22.57
CA ARG A 337 -3.47 -0.73 21.93
C ARG A 337 -4.78 -0.52 21.19
N SER A 338 -5.42 -1.60 20.74
CA SER A 338 -6.60 -1.53 19.87
C SER A 338 -7.84 -2.22 20.43
N VAL A 339 -7.70 -3.00 21.50
CA VAL A 339 -8.79 -3.76 22.10
C VAL A 339 -8.79 -3.51 23.60
N ASP A 340 -9.98 -3.30 24.15
CA ASP A 340 -10.25 -3.10 25.57
C ASP A 340 -9.79 -4.34 26.37
N CYS A 341 -8.50 -4.38 26.74
CA CYS A 341 -7.84 -5.48 27.43
C CYS A 341 -8.30 -5.67 28.89
N HIS A 342 -9.51 -5.23 29.25
CA HIS A 342 -10.01 -5.24 30.62
C HIS A 342 -10.22 -6.64 31.24
N THR A 343 -9.79 -7.72 30.57
CA THR A 343 -9.84 -9.08 31.11
C THR A 343 -8.52 -9.84 30.95
N ALA A 344 -7.36 -9.21 31.13
CA ALA A 344 -6.20 -9.99 31.58
C ALA A 344 -6.58 -10.56 32.97
N THR A 345 -6.99 -11.82 33.02
CA THR A 345 -7.43 -12.46 34.26
C THR A 345 -6.25 -12.56 35.22
N ALA A 346 -6.53 -12.69 36.52
CA ALA A 346 -5.47 -12.89 37.52
C ALA A 346 -4.55 -14.08 37.17
N ALA A 347 -5.10 -15.11 36.52
CA ALA A 347 -4.37 -16.26 36.02
C ALA A 347 -3.34 -15.88 34.93
N PHE A 348 -3.69 -14.93 34.05
CA PHE A 348 -2.78 -14.45 33.02
C PHE A 348 -1.61 -13.66 33.63
N SER A 349 -1.88 -12.75 34.57
CA SER A 349 -0.83 -12.02 35.29
C SER A 349 0.08 -12.95 36.11
N GLU A 350 -0.50 -13.95 36.79
CA GLU A 350 0.27 -14.98 37.50
C GLU A 350 1.18 -15.77 36.56
N TYR A 351 0.64 -16.16 35.40
CA TYR A 351 1.40 -16.88 34.38
C TYR A 351 2.60 -16.06 33.86
N ILE A 352 2.38 -14.81 33.46
CA ILE A 352 3.48 -13.92 33.00
C ILE A 352 4.50 -13.70 34.12
N GLY A 353 4.04 -13.45 35.35
CA GLY A 353 4.91 -13.31 36.51
C GLY A 353 5.77 -14.55 36.77
N GLN A 354 5.22 -15.75 36.60
CA GLN A 354 5.98 -17.00 36.71
C GLN A 354 6.98 -17.15 35.56
N ARG A 355 6.58 -16.86 34.32
CA ARG A 355 7.49 -16.91 33.16
C ARG A 355 8.65 -15.94 33.29
N LEU A 356 8.40 -14.73 33.81
CA LEU A 356 9.42 -13.74 34.12
C LEU A 356 10.42 -14.26 35.17
N LYS A 357 9.96 -14.89 36.25
CA LYS A 357 10.86 -15.51 37.25
C LYS A 357 11.76 -16.57 36.62
N ASP A 358 11.20 -17.41 35.77
CA ASP A 358 11.93 -18.50 35.13
C ASP A 358 12.82 -18.03 33.96
N SER A 359 12.50 -16.88 33.36
CA SER A 359 13.15 -16.36 32.14
C SER A 359 14.62 -16.02 32.31
N ALA A 360 15.02 -15.56 33.51
CA ALA A 360 16.41 -15.26 33.80
C ALA A 360 17.31 -16.50 33.69
N ALA A 361 16.81 -17.67 34.12
CA ALA A 361 17.53 -18.94 34.01
C ALA A 361 17.52 -19.49 32.57
N ALA A 362 16.49 -19.16 31.78
CA ALA A 362 16.32 -19.61 30.40
C ALA A 362 17.00 -18.72 29.36
N GLY A 363 17.45 -17.51 29.73
CA GLY A 363 18.09 -16.56 28.81
C GLY A 363 17.12 -15.75 27.95
N ASP A 364 15.81 -15.78 28.23
CA ASP A 364 14.78 -15.07 27.44
C ASP A 364 14.03 -13.99 28.24
N ARG A 365 14.73 -13.40 29.23
CA ARG A 365 14.16 -12.40 30.14
C ARG A 365 13.54 -11.22 29.41
N ASP A 366 14.21 -10.69 28.40
CA ASP A 366 13.73 -9.50 27.70
C ASP A 366 12.50 -9.79 26.83
N ALA A 367 12.37 -11.01 26.30
CA ALA A 367 11.16 -11.42 25.58
C ALA A 367 9.94 -11.36 26.51
N TRP A 368 10.03 -11.95 27.70
CA TRP A 368 8.93 -11.95 28.67
C TRP A 368 8.72 -10.58 29.33
N ARG A 369 9.77 -9.77 29.48
CA ARG A 369 9.65 -8.39 29.95
C ARG A 369 8.87 -7.52 28.97
N VAL A 370 9.22 -7.55 27.68
CA VAL A 370 8.44 -6.86 26.65
C VAL A 370 7.02 -7.40 26.62
N ALA A 371 6.84 -8.71 26.78
CA ALA A 371 5.52 -9.30 26.85
C ALA A 371 4.66 -8.69 27.96
N ASP A 372 5.17 -8.67 29.18
CA ASP A 372 4.52 -8.11 30.36
C ASP A 372 4.19 -6.62 30.19
N ILE A 373 5.16 -5.85 29.70
CA ILE A 373 5.00 -4.41 29.45
C ILE A 373 3.82 -4.13 28.51
N GLU A 374 3.71 -4.86 27.39
CA GLU A 374 2.62 -4.68 26.42
C GLU A 374 1.24 -5.12 26.94
N LEU A 375 1.21 -6.11 27.84
CA LEU A 375 -0.02 -6.71 28.37
C LEU A 375 -0.54 -5.98 29.61
N SER A 376 0.34 -5.30 30.33
CA SER A 376 0.03 -4.74 31.65
C SER A 376 -1.11 -3.71 31.65
N GLY A 377 -1.60 -3.25 30.49
CA GLY A 377 -2.85 -2.49 30.30
C GLY A 377 -2.86 -1.11 30.98
N SER A 378 -2.72 -1.09 32.30
CA SER A 378 -1.98 -0.05 32.99
C SER A 378 -0.52 -0.16 32.56
N TYR A 379 -0.13 0.58 31.53
CA TYR A 379 1.26 0.92 31.25
C TYR A 379 2.05 0.98 32.57
N GLY A 380 2.81 -0.07 32.88
CA GLY A 380 3.52 -0.18 34.14
C GLY A 380 4.39 1.06 34.33
N ARG A 381 4.53 1.54 35.57
CA ARG A 381 5.33 2.73 35.93
C ARG A 381 6.85 2.53 35.73
N ASP A 382 7.25 1.54 34.94
CA ASP A 382 8.65 1.30 34.66
C ASP A 382 9.14 2.46 33.78
N ASP A 383 9.80 3.42 34.43
CA ASP A 383 10.52 4.50 33.78
C ASP A 383 11.71 3.88 33.03
N ASN A 384 11.50 3.60 31.74
CA ASN A 384 12.52 3.03 30.87
C ASN A 384 13.39 4.10 30.21
N TRP A 385 13.25 5.40 30.53
CA TRP A 385 13.92 6.49 29.82
C TRP A 385 15.46 6.34 29.85
N ALA A 386 16.02 5.98 31.00
CA ALA A 386 17.47 5.79 31.16
C ALA A 386 18.00 4.58 30.37
N GLU A 387 17.21 3.50 30.30
CA GLU A 387 17.56 2.31 29.53
C GLU A 387 17.45 2.56 28.03
N ILE A 388 16.42 3.26 27.58
CA ILE A 388 16.26 3.69 26.19
C ILE A 388 17.47 4.52 25.76
N ASP A 389 17.92 5.48 26.58
CA ASP A 389 19.11 6.30 26.26
C ASP A 389 20.39 5.46 26.16
N ARG A 390 20.54 4.47 27.05
CA ARG A 390 21.66 3.50 27.00
C ARG A 390 21.60 2.68 25.70
N LEU A 391 20.43 2.16 25.35
CA LEU A 391 20.21 1.33 24.17
C LEU A 391 20.39 2.12 22.87
N ILE A 392 19.92 3.38 22.80
CA ILE A 392 20.20 4.29 21.67
C ILE A 392 21.71 4.38 21.43
N ALA A 393 22.47 4.68 22.48
CA ALA A 393 23.92 4.81 22.38
C ALA A 393 24.60 3.48 22.01
N GLN A 394 24.05 2.34 22.45
CA GLN A 394 24.56 1.01 22.14
C GLN A 394 24.29 0.64 20.68
N VAL A 395 23.05 0.78 20.20
CA VAL A 395 22.64 0.46 18.82
C VAL A 395 23.38 1.36 17.82
N GLN A 396 23.60 2.64 18.12
CA GLN A 396 24.41 3.52 17.27
C GLN A 396 25.88 3.08 17.16
N ARG A 397 26.44 2.42 18.18
CA ARG A 397 27.83 1.95 18.17
C ARG A 397 27.99 0.58 17.52
N SER A 398 27.10 -0.36 17.83
CA SER A 398 27.19 -1.76 17.41
C SER A 398 25.79 -2.39 17.46
N PRO A 399 24.97 -2.22 16.42
CA PRO A 399 23.60 -2.75 16.43
C PRO A 399 23.61 -4.28 16.46
N THR A 400 22.90 -4.85 17.43
CA THR A 400 22.55 -6.28 17.46
C THR A 400 21.04 -6.42 17.27
N ASP A 401 20.59 -7.58 16.83
CA ASP A 401 19.17 -7.87 16.67
C ASP A 401 18.41 -7.72 18.00
N HIS A 402 18.99 -8.25 19.09
CA HIS A 402 18.48 -8.08 20.45
C HIS A 402 18.35 -6.61 20.82
N ASP A 403 19.43 -5.83 20.74
CA ASP A 403 19.42 -4.43 21.19
C ASP A 403 18.44 -3.57 20.36
N VAL A 404 18.33 -3.83 19.05
CA VAL A 404 17.39 -3.12 18.19
C VAL A 404 15.95 -3.47 18.53
N ALA A 405 15.62 -4.77 18.68
CA ALA A 405 14.28 -5.23 19.08
C ALA A 405 13.88 -4.67 20.45
N LEU A 406 14.77 -4.76 21.44
CA LEU A 406 14.50 -4.26 22.78
C LEU A 406 14.34 -2.73 22.80
N LEU A 407 15.23 -2.00 22.11
CA LEU A 407 15.16 -0.55 22.04
C LEU A 407 13.82 -0.08 21.46
N ILE A 408 13.41 -0.65 20.32
CA ILE A 408 12.23 -0.15 19.63
C ILE A 408 10.96 -0.48 20.41
N LEU A 409 10.83 -1.69 20.97
CA LEU A 409 9.64 -2.10 21.71
C LEU A 409 9.50 -1.34 23.04
N LEU A 410 10.60 -1.10 23.75
CA LEU A 410 10.59 -0.24 24.95
C LEU A 410 10.27 1.21 24.61
N THR A 411 10.87 1.75 23.55
CA THR A 411 10.62 3.13 23.13
C THR A 411 9.18 3.33 22.71
N ASP A 412 8.67 2.42 21.91
CA ASP A 412 7.31 2.44 21.39
C ASP A 412 6.28 2.42 22.51
N GLN A 413 6.47 1.57 23.52
CA GLN A 413 5.62 1.59 24.71
C GLN A 413 5.80 2.86 25.54
N GLN A 414 7.05 3.29 25.79
CA GLN A 414 7.34 4.47 26.62
C GLN A 414 6.73 5.74 26.01
N LEU A 415 6.74 5.87 24.68
CA LEU A 415 6.11 6.98 23.96
C LEU A 415 4.59 6.87 23.97
N ALA A 416 4.02 5.68 23.73
CA ALA A 416 2.58 5.47 23.87
C ALA A 416 2.12 5.91 25.27
N TRP A 417 2.83 5.51 26.32
CA TRP A 417 2.54 5.94 27.68
C TRP A 417 2.66 7.45 27.89
N ALA A 418 3.77 8.05 27.41
CA ALA A 418 4.03 9.47 27.55
C ALA A 418 2.94 10.33 26.90
N PHE A 419 2.38 9.90 25.77
CA PHE A 419 1.36 10.66 25.05
C PHE A 419 -0.07 10.29 25.48
N GLU A 420 -0.38 9.01 25.63
CA GLU A 420 -1.75 8.47 25.78
C GLU A 420 -2.16 8.20 27.24
N GLY A 421 -1.20 8.11 28.18
CA GLY A 421 -1.46 7.77 29.57
C GLY A 421 -2.43 8.73 30.26
N ARG A 422 -3.66 8.28 30.54
CA ARG A 422 -4.69 9.05 31.27
C ARG A 422 -4.47 8.93 32.79
N GLY A 423 -4.78 10.01 33.53
CA GLY A 423 -4.93 9.95 35.00
C GLY A 423 -3.65 10.06 35.83
N GLN A 424 -2.56 10.60 35.29
CA GLN A 424 -1.32 10.81 36.06
C GLN A 424 -1.15 12.25 36.53
N ASP A 425 -0.53 12.42 37.70
CA ASP A 425 -0.24 13.73 38.28
C ASP A 425 0.78 14.56 37.47
N ASN A 426 1.52 13.95 36.52
CA ASN A 426 2.62 14.60 35.80
C ASN A 426 2.65 14.37 34.27
N TRP A 427 1.51 14.06 33.64
CA TRP A 427 1.43 13.75 32.21
C TRP A 427 2.08 14.82 31.30
N ARG A 428 2.09 16.11 31.73
CA ARG A 428 2.74 17.18 30.96
C ARG A 428 4.25 16.98 30.85
N ALA A 429 4.91 16.63 31.95
CA ALA A 429 6.34 16.38 31.94
C ALA A 429 6.68 15.16 31.09
N ASP A 430 5.85 14.11 31.14
CA ASP A 430 6.06 12.89 30.34
C ASP A 430 5.91 13.18 28.85
N ARG A 431 4.90 13.96 28.43
CA ARG A 431 4.76 14.42 27.04
C ARG A 431 5.95 15.23 26.56
N LEU A 432 6.49 16.11 27.41
CA LEU A 432 7.69 16.88 27.08
C LEU A 432 8.93 15.97 26.97
N ARG A 433 9.06 14.94 27.82
CA ARG A 433 10.12 13.91 27.69
C ARG A 433 9.97 13.11 26.41
N GLY A 434 8.75 12.67 26.07
CA GLY A 434 8.45 11.97 24.81
C GLY A 434 8.77 12.82 23.59
N ALA A 435 8.35 14.09 23.58
CA ALA A 435 8.70 15.03 22.52
C ALA A 435 10.22 15.25 22.40
N ALA A 436 10.93 15.34 23.53
CA ALA A 436 12.38 15.44 23.53
C ALA A 436 13.06 14.17 22.99
N LEU A 437 12.55 12.98 23.31
CA LEU A 437 13.03 11.72 22.73
C LEU A 437 12.82 11.68 21.21
N MET A 438 11.62 12.00 20.73
CA MET A 438 11.34 12.08 19.29
C MET A 438 12.28 13.08 18.58
N GLN A 439 12.55 14.22 19.20
CA GLN A 439 13.48 15.22 18.67
C GLN A 439 14.90 14.70 18.50
N ARG A 440 15.39 13.84 19.40
CA ARG A 440 16.76 13.28 19.35
C ARG A 440 16.84 11.87 18.77
N TRP A 441 15.72 11.28 18.34
CA TRP A 441 15.67 9.91 17.82
C TRP A 441 16.60 9.74 16.62
N PRO A 442 17.59 8.82 16.63
CA PRO A 442 18.61 8.77 15.57
C PRO A 442 18.14 8.30 14.20
N TRP A 443 17.00 7.60 14.12
CA TRP A 443 16.53 6.95 12.89
C TRP A 443 15.18 7.53 12.42
N PRO A 444 15.13 8.80 11.99
CA PRO A 444 13.88 9.45 11.60
C PRO A 444 13.28 8.91 10.30
N GLN A 445 14.02 8.08 9.55
CA GLN A 445 13.57 7.45 8.31
C GLN A 445 12.69 6.22 8.52
N SER A 446 12.62 5.68 9.74
CA SER A 446 11.79 4.52 10.05
C SER A 446 10.29 4.89 9.92
N GLN A 447 9.50 3.98 9.34
CA GLN A 447 8.05 4.14 9.23
C GLN A 447 7.38 4.26 10.60
N TRP A 448 7.86 3.48 11.58
CA TRP A 448 7.42 3.61 12.97
C TRP A 448 7.62 5.02 13.51
N PHE A 449 8.77 5.65 13.25
CA PHE A 449 9.03 7.01 13.73
C PHE A 449 8.03 8.00 13.15
N VAL A 450 7.75 7.89 11.84
CA VAL A 450 6.77 8.75 11.16
C VAL A 450 5.36 8.54 11.72
N GLN A 451 4.94 7.29 11.88
CA GLN A 451 3.66 6.95 12.49
C GLN A 451 3.56 7.48 13.93
N ARG A 452 4.59 7.23 14.75
CA ARG A 452 4.60 7.65 16.16
C ARG A 452 4.63 9.17 16.30
N TYR A 453 5.32 9.88 15.40
CA TYR A 453 5.24 11.34 15.32
C TYR A 453 3.83 11.83 15.01
N SER A 454 3.17 11.20 14.03
CA SER A 454 1.78 11.48 13.66
C SER A 454 0.83 11.30 14.84
N GLU A 455 0.89 10.15 15.50
CA GLU A 455 0.07 9.84 16.70
C GLU A 455 0.34 10.79 17.87
N SER A 456 1.61 11.14 18.10
CA SER A 456 2.02 12.09 19.13
C SER A 456 1.45 13.48 18.88
N LEU A 457 1.50 13.96 17.62
CA LEU A 457 0.90 15.22 17.23
C LEU A 457 -0.62 15.20 17.44
N ARG A 458 -1.31 14.15 16.99
CA ARG A 458 -2.76 14.01 17.16
C ARG A 458 -3.15 14.02 18.62
N THR A 459 -2.40 13.32 19.47
CA THR A 459 -2.65 13.23 20.90
C THR A 459 -2.41 14.55 21.62
N LEU A 460 -1.32 15.26 21.28
CA LEU A 460 -1.07 16.59 21.82
C LEU A 460 -2.16 17.58 21.39
N ALA A 461 -2.48 17.61 20.09
CA ALA A 461 -3.48 18.51 19.53
C ALA A 461 -4.88 18.24 20.09
N GLY A 462 -5.33 16.98 20.04
CA GLY A 462 -6.64 16.55 20.53
C GLY A 462 -6.80 16.64 22.05
N GLY A 463 -5.69 16.65 22.80
CA GLY A 463 -5.70 16.93 24.24
C GLY A 463 -5.66 18.41 24.62
N GLY A 464 -5.63 19.33 23.65
CA GLY A 464 -5.55 20.78 23.91
C GLY A 464 -4.14 21.35 24.07
N PHE A 465 -3.08 20.56 23.85
CA PHE A 465 -1.66 20.95 23.96
C PHE A 465 -1.10 21.48 22.64
N VAL A 466 -1.80 22.47 22.07
CA VAL A 466 -1.52 23.01 20.73
C VAL A 466 -0.10 23.61 20.64
N ALA A 467 0.36 24.31 21.67
CA ALA A 467 1.69 24.91 21.69
C ALA A 467 2.79 23.83 21.68
N GLU A 468 2.61 22.77 22.47
CA GLU A 468 3.51 21.62 22.48
C GLU A 468 3.46 20.83 21.15
N ALA A 469 2.28 20.66 20.56
CA ALA A 469 2.12 20.04 19.23
C ALA A 469 2.86 20.84 18.15
N ARG A 470 2.74 22.17 18.13
CA ARG A 470 3.50 23.07 17.23
C ARG A 470 5.00 22.97 17.46
N ALA A 471 5.43 22.98 18.72
CA ALA A 471 6.85 22.81 19.05
C ALA A 471 7.39 21.45 18.56
N LEU A 472 6.60 20.37 18.70
CA LEU A 472 6.96 19.06 18.16
C LEU A 472 7.01 19.10 16.62
N ARG A 473 6.00 19.69 15.97
CA ARG A 473 5.96 19.90 14.51
C ARG A 473 7.25 20.55 14.03
N ASP A 474 7.62 21.69 14.60
CA ASP A 474 8.73 22.50 14.09
C ASP A 474 10.10 21.86 14.29
N ARG A 475 10.26 21.09 15.37
CA ARG A 475 11.53 20.44 15.72
C ARG A 475 11.72 19.08 15.07
N VAL A 476 10.64 18.31 14.92
CA VAL A 476 10.69 16.93 14.40
C VAL A 476 10.29 16.86 12.93
N GLY A 477 9.31 17.64 12.47
CA GLY A 477 8.76 17.54 11.12
C GLY A 477 9.81 17.70 10.03
N ARG A 478 10.81 18.57 10.23
CA ARG A 478 11.92 18.78 9.28
C ARG A 478 12.87 17.57 9.12
N ARG A 479 12.73 16.56 9.98
CA ARG A 479 13.56 15.35 9.98
C ARG A 479 12.91 14.19 9.22
N ILE A 480 11.62 14.31 8.89
CA ILE A 480 10.87 13.26 8.20
C ILE A 480 11.25 13.28 6.72
N PRO A 481 11.67 12.14 6.13
CA PRO A 481 11.95 12.07 4.70
C PRO A 481 10.70 12.37 3.87
N GLU A 482 10.86 13.10 2.75
CA GLU A 482 9.75 13.48 1.86
C GLU A 482 8.98 12.27 1.31
N GLU A 483 9.69 11.14 1.09
CA GLU A 483 9.12 9.89 0.59
C GLU A 483 8.14 9.21 1.57
N ASN A 484 8.24 9.52 2.87
CA ASN A 484 7.42 8.90 3.92
C ASN A 484 6.23 9.78 4.36
N HIS A 485 5.92 10.84 3.61
CA HIS A 485 4.82 11.76 3.95
C HIS A 485 3.42 11.11 3.94
N TRP A 486 3.26 9.90 3.39
CA TRP A 486 2.01 9.14 3.44
C TRP A 486 1.56 8.78 4.87
N GLY A 487 2.48 8.73 5.85
CA GLY A 487 2.16 8.49 7.27
C GLY A 487 2.00 9.77 8.11
N VAL A 488 2.38 10.93 7.57
CA VAL A 488 2.30 12.22 8.27
C VAL A 488 0.87 12.73 8.24
N PRO A 489 0.32 13.30 9.33
CA PRO A 489 -1.06 13.78 9.34
C PRO A 489 -1.09 15.15 8.65
N GLY A 490 -0.97 15.17 7.33
CA GLY A 490 -0.86 16.40 6.53
C GLY A 490 -1.96 17.42 6.86
N GLU A 491 -3.20 16.96 7.01
CA GLU A 491 -4.32 17.81 7.43
C GLU A 491 -4.15 18.37 8.86
N LEU A 492 -3.62 17.58 9.79
CA LEU A 492 -3.33 18.07 11.14
C LEU A 492 -2.25 19.16 11.10
N LEU A 493 -1.25 19.05 10.24
CA LEU A 493 -0.23 20.09 10.09
C LEU A 493 -0.81 21.41 9.58
N LEU A 494 -1.77 21.34 8.65
CA LEU A 494 -2.54 22.51 8.21
C LEU A 494 -3.39 23.09 9.36
N LEU A 495 -4.04 22.25 10.16
CA LEU A 495 -4.81 22.69 11.32
C LEU A 495 -3.93 23.30 12.41
N LEU A 496 -2.72 22.79 12.62
CA LEU A 496 -1.77 23.32 13.60
C LEU A 496 -1.16 24.65 13.17
N ALA A 497 -1.33 25.11 11.93
CA ALA A 497 -0.82 26.40 11.49
C ALA A 497 -1.40 27.55 12.35
N GLU A 498 -0.52 28.32 12.96
CA GLU A 498 -0.83 29.52 13.75
C GLU A 498 -1.04 30.78 12.89
N ASP A 499 -0.54 30.76 11.66
CA ASP A 499 -0.65 31.85 10.70
C ASP A 499 -0.60 31.32 9.25
N ARG A 500 -0.77 32.23 8.29
CA ARG A 500 -0.74 31.92 6.86
C ARG A 500 0.60 31.35 6.41
N ASP A 501 1.72 31.82 6.96
CA ASP A 501 3.05 31.37 6.54
C ASP A 501 3.32 29.93 6.96
N HIS A 502 2.89 29.54 8.17
CA HIS A 502 2.93 28.16 8.63
C HIS A 502 1.97 27.27 7.82
N PHE A 503 0.80 27.79 7.46
CA PHE A 503 -0.14 27.07 6.59
C PHE A 503 0.44 26.80 5.20
N VAL A 504 0.99 27.83 4.53
CA VAL A 504 1.61 27.69 3.20
C VAL A 504 2.80 26.74 3.25
N ARG A 505 3.62 26.81 4.31
CA ARG A 505 4.73 25.89 4.50
C ARG A 505 4.26 24.45 4.63
N ALA A 506 3.31 24.18 5.53
CA ALA A 506 2.74 22.84 5.71
C ALA A 506 2.10 22.31 4.41
N LEU A 507 1.37 23.18 3.70
CA LEU A 507 0.76 22.89 2.40
C LEU A 507 1.80 22.44 1.36
N VAL A 508 2.92 23.16 1.26
CA VAL A 508 3.97 22.90 0.26
C VAL A 508 4.82 21.69 0.64
N GLU A 509 5.32 21.64 1.87
CA GLU A 509 6.19 20.55 2.33
C GLU A 509 5.48 19.18 2.31
N ASN A 510 4.18 19.15 2.60
CA ASN A 510 3.40 17.90 2.68
C ASN A 510 2.55 17.62 1.44
N LYS A 511 2.69 18.43 0.38
CA LYS A 511 1.95 18.31 -0.89
C LYS A 511 0.43 18.21 -0.70
N GLN A 512 -0.12 18.90 0.30
CA GLN A 512 -1.53 18.79 0.72
C GLN A 512 -2.48 19.67 -0.10
N TYR A 513 -2.20 19.89 -1.39
CA TYR A 513 -2.95 20.81 -2.25
C TYR A 513 -4.41 20.39 -2.50
N SER A 514 -4.73 19.14 -2.19
CA SER A 514 -6.06 18.55 -2.29
C SER A 514 -6.75 18.35 -0.93
N SER A 515 -6.23 18.91 0.16
CA SER A 515 -6.89 18.79 1.46
C SER A 515 -8.25 19.49 1.46
N ALA A 516 -9.25 18.86 2.08
CA ALA A 516 -10.57 19.46 2.29
C ALA A 516 -10.52 20.73 3.15
N LEU A 517 -9.44 20.97 3.90
CA LEU A 517 -9.20 22.21 4.64
C LEU A 517 -9.00 23.42 3.73
N ILE A 518 -8.48 23.25 2.51
CA ILE A 518 -8.33 24.36 1.57
C ILE A 518 -9.69 24.82 1.06
N ASP A 519 -10.65 23.89 0.89
CA ASP A 519 -12.02 24.21 0.49
C ASP A 519 -12.74 25.13 1.49
N ARG A 520 -12.20 25.29 2.70
CA ARG A 520 -12.74 26.17 3.74
C ARG A 520 -12.34 27.63 3.57
N LEU A 521 -11.24 27.89 2.86
CA LEU A 521 -10.70 29.23 2.72
C LEU A 521 -11.63 30.11 1.88
N PRO A 522 -11.89 31.36 2.28
CA PRO A 522 -12.72 32.28 1.52
C PRO A 522 -12.02 32.69 0.22
N ILE A 523 -12.78 33.28 -0.71
CA ILE A 523 -12.29 33.79 -2.01
C ILE A 523 -11.00 34.60 -1.83
N GLY A 524 -10.97 35.49 -0.82
CA GLY A 524 -9.81 36.35 -0.56
C GLY A 524 -8.54 35.59 -0.19
N GLU A 525 -8.65 34.54 0.63
CA GLU A 525 -7.50 33.72 1.02
C GLU A 525 -7.04 32.81 -0.12
N LEU A 526 -7.97 32.23 -0.87
CA LEU A 526 -7.65 31.46 -2.09
C LEU A 526 -6.94 32.33 -3.14
N GLU A 527 -7.37 33.59 -3.31
CA GLU A 527 -6.67 34.54 -4.18
C GLU A 527 -5.24 34.81 -3.70
N ILE A 528 -5.04 34.94 -2.39
CA ILE A 528 -3.70 35.14 -1.81
C ILE A 528 -2.82 33.92 -2.05
N LEU A 529 -3.33 32.71 -1.81
CA LEU A 529 -2.59 31.47 -2.09
C LEU A 529 -2.23 31.34 -3.58
N ALA A 530 -3.14 31.73 -4.48
CA ALA A 530 -2.86 31.76 -5.92
C ALA A 530 -1.75 32.76 -6.31
N ARG A 531 -1.52 33.80 -5.51
CA ARG A 531 -0.45 34.79 -5.73
C ARG A 531 0.87 34.38 -5.07
N ASP A 532 0.85 33.50 -4.08
CA ASP A 532 2.03 33.10 -3.33
C ASP A 532 2.98 32.24 -4.18
N SER A 533 4.17 32.75 -4.48
CA SER A 533 5.14 32.08 -5.35
C SER A 533 5.76 30.83 -4.73
N ARG A 534 5.57 30.59 -3.42
CA ARG A 534 6.01 29.34 -2.77
C ARG A 534 5.12 28.15 -3.15
N VAL A 535 3.87 28.41 -3.54
CA VAL A 535 2.94 27.38 -4.00
C VAL A 535 3.27 27.01 -5.46
N PRO A 536 3.27 25.72 -5.86
CA PRO A 536 3.51 25.35 -7.25
C PRO A 536 2.53 26.00 -8.21
N VAL A 537 2.98 26.25 -9.45
CA VAL A 537 2.19 26.99 -10.45
C VAL A 537 0.85 26.32 -10.74
N ALA A 538 0.82 24.98 -10.84
CA ALA A 538 -0.40 24.22 -11.07
C ALA A 538 -1.44 24.42 -9.95
N ASP A 539 -1.01 24.40 -8.68
CA ASP A 539 -1.89 24.59 -7.52
C ASP A 539 -2.32 26.04 -7.37
N ARG A 540 -1.44 27.00 -7.67
CA ARG A 540 -1.83 28.42 -7.76
C ARG A 540 -2.92 28.64 -8.81
N ALA A 541 -2.77 28.02 -9.98
CA ALA A 541 -3.76 28.08 -11.05
C ALA A 541 -5.10 27.48 -10.59
N ARG A 542 -5.06 26.34 -9.89
CA ARG A 542 -6.21 25.70 -9.26
C ARG A 542 -6.91 26.62 -8.24
N PHE A 543 -6.17 27.18 -7.28
CA PHE A 543 -6.74 28.09 -6.28
C PHE A 543 -7.38 29.33 -6.93
N ALA A 544 -6.78 29.86 -8.00
CA ALA A 544 -7.37 30.95 -8.78
C ALA A 544 -8.69 30.53 -9.44
N ARG A 545 -8.79 29.33 -10.02
CA ARG A 545 -10.04 28.81 -10.60
C ARG A 545 -11.13 28.66 -9.54
N VAL A 546 -10.78 28.13 -8.37
CA VAL A 546 -11.74 27.92 -7.27
C VAL A 546 -12.25 29.25 -6.72
N ALA A 547 -11.35 30.19 -6.42
CA ALA A 547 -11.70 31.54 -5.98
C ALA A 547 -12.60 32.24 -7.00
N TRP A 548 -12.24 32.16 -8.29
CA TRP A 548 -13.02 32.75 -9.37
C TRP A 548 -14.41 32.12 -9.48
N THR A 549 -14.52 30.79 -9.40
CA THR A 549 -15.80 30.07 -9.50
C THR A 549 -16.71 30.42 -8.34
N ARG A 550 -16.18 30.55 -7.12
CA ARG A 550 -16.94 31.02 -5.96
C ARG A 550 -17.42 32.47 -6.14
N ALA A 551 -16.57 33.34 -6.65
CA ALA A 551 -16.94 34.72 -6.96
C ALA A 551 -18.06 34.78 -8.03
N TYR A 552 -17.99 33.92 -9.05
CA TYR A 552 -19.05 33.76 -10.07
C TYR A 552 -20.39 33.32 -9.48
N LEU A 553 -20.39 32.50 -8.43
CA LEU A 553 -21.64 32.07 -7.81
C LEU A 553 -22.25 33.11 -6.87
N ILE A 554 -21.42 33.84 -6.12
CA ILE A 554 -21.90 34.73 -5.05
C ILE A 554 -22.14 36.15 -5.54
N ASP A 555 -21.23 36.67 -6.37
CA ASP A 555 -21.25 38.05 -6.84
C ASP A 555 -21.93 38.16 -8.21
N ARG A 556 -22.60 39.29 -8.45
CA ARG A 556 -23.12 39.64 -9.77
C ARG A 556 -22.03 40.19 -10.70
N ARG A 557 -20.84 40.48 -10.18
CA ARG A 557 -19.69 40.95 -10.95
C ARG A 557 -18.39 40.32 -10.47
N ILE A 558 -17.63 39.73 -11.39
CA ILE A 558 -16.33 39.15 -11.03
C ILE A 558 -15.34 40.28 -10.70
N PRO A 559 -14.60 40.22 -9.58
CA PRO A 559 -13.54 41.18 -9.28
C PRO A 559 -12.47 41.17 -10.38
N LYS A 560 -12.21 42.32 -11.01
CA LYS A 560 -11.27 42.43 -12.15
C LYS A 560 -9.87 41.86 -11.86
N LYS A 561 -9.37 42.08 -10.63
CA LYS A 561 -8.03 41.60 -10.22
C LYS A 561 -7.97 40.08 -10.11
N LEU A 562 -9.05 39.45 -9.64
CA LEU A 562 -9.18 38.00 -9.56
C LEU A 562 -9.36 37.39 -10.96
N ASP A 563 -10.17 38.00 -11.82
CA ASP A 563 -10.34 37.57 -13.21
C ASP A 563 -9.03 37.65 -14.00
N GLN A 564 -8.27 38.73 -13.83
CA GLN A 564 -6.93 38.86 -14.41
C GLN A 564 -5.97 37.78 -13.90
N LEU A 565 -6.00 37.48 -12.60
CA LEU A 565 -5.16 36.44 -12.01
C LEU A 565 -5.52 35.05 -12.55
N MET A 566 -6.81 34.71 -12.59
CA MET A 566 -7.29 33.44 -13.14
C MET A 566 -6.82 33.27 -14.58
N ARG A 567 -7.01 34.28 -15.43
CA ARG A 567 -6.58 34.24 -16.84
C ARG A 567 -5.07 34.11 -17.00
N ALA A 568 -4.29 34.78 -16.16
CA ALA A 568 -2.83 34.70 -16.21
C ALA A 568 -2.29 33.33 -15.80
N LEU A 569 -2.90 32.69 -14.79
CA LEU A 569 -2.44 31.38 -14.29
C LEU A 569 -3.06 30.19 -15.04
N ASN A 570 -4.16 30.39 -15.78
CA ASN A 570 -4.88 29.32 -16.48
C ASN A 570 -5.02 29.60 -17.98
N PRO A 571 -3.92 29.84 -18.72
CA PRO A 571 -3.97 30.24 -20.12
C PRO A 571 -4.73 29.24 -21.00
N GLU A 572 -4.61 27.93 -20.75
CA GLU A 572 -5.36 26.90 -21.47
C GLU A 572 -6.88 27.00 -21.31
N VAL A 573 -7.36 27.31 -20.10
CA VAL A 573 -8.78 27.41 -19.78
C VAL A 573 -9.37 28.64 -20.46
N VAL A 574 -8.63 29.75 -20.45
CA VAL A 574 -9.12 31.04 -20.91
C VAL A 574 -8.81 31.35 -22.38
N ALA A 575 -8.08 30.48 -23.08
CA ALA A 575 -7.73 30.68 -24.48
C ALA A 575 -8.97 30.88 -25.37
N ALA A 576 -10.08 30.22 -25.02
CA ALA A 576 -11.36 30.34 -25.72
C ALA A 576 -12.31 31.41 -25.13
N TRP A 577 -11.90 32.10 -24.06
CA TRP A 577 -12.77 33.03 -23.35
C TRP A 577 -12.98 34.34 -24.11
N ARG A 578 -14.23 34.74 -24.30
CA ARG A 578 -14.63 35.95 -25.03
C ARG A 578 -15.14 37.08 -24.13
N SER A 579 -15.49 36.76 -22.88
CA SER A 579 -15.95 37.74 -21.89
C SER A 579 -14.87 38.78 -21.57
N LYS A 580 -15.31 40.00 -21.27
CA LYS A 580 -14.42 41.09 -20.82
C LYS A 580 -13.99 40.86 -19.37
N LEU A 581 -12.85 41.45 -18.99
CA LEU A 581 -12.37 41.42 -17.61
C LEU A 581 -13.40 41.99 -16.61
N GLY A 582 -13.73 41.19 -15.59
CA GLY A 582 -14.71 41.54 -14.57
C GLY A 582 -16.13 41.67 -15.13
N ALA A 583 -16.47 40.78 -16.08
CA ALA A 583 -17.82 40.62 -16.60
C ALA A 583 -18.83 40.33 -15.49
N ARG A 584 -20.09 40.62 -15.78
CA ARG A 584 -21.20 40.31 -14.89
C ARG A 584 -21.64 38.88 -15.10
N THR A 585 -22.22 38.25 -14.09
CA THR A 585 -22.68 36.86 -14.18
C THR A 585 -23.94 36.68 -15.03
N ASP A 586 -24.60 37.77 -15.40
CA ASP A 586 -25.66 37.82 -16.41
C ASP A 586 -25.13 38.07 -17.84
N ASP A 587 -23.81 38.18 -18.04
CA ASP A 587 -23.18 38.32 -19.36
C ASP A 587 -23.16 36.97 -20.10
N HIS A 588 -23.76 36.94 -21.29
CA HIS A 588 -23.85 35.71 -22.08
C HIS A 588 -22.49 35.18 -22.55
N ALA A 589 -21.52 36.04 -22.82
CA ALA A 589 -20.17 35.60 -23.20
C ALA A 589 -19.50 34.92 -22.00
N LEU A 590 -19.71 35.42 -20.78
CA LEU A 590 -19.19 34.79 -19.57
C LEU A 590 -19.84 33.42 -19.32
N LEU A 591 -21.16 33.31 -19.51
CA LEU A 591 -21.86 32.02 -19.40
C LEU A 591 -21.29 30.98 -20.38
N LEU A 592 -21.09 31.38 -21.64
CA LEU A 592 -20.52 30.51 -22.66
C LEU A 592 -19.07 30.10 -22.34
N ASP A 593 -18.27 31.03 -21.82
CA ASP A 593 -16.90 30.76 -21.37
C ASP A 593 -16.88 29.69 -20.26
N VAL A 594 -17.76 29.80 -19.25
CA VAL A 594 -17.88 28.78 -18.18
C VAL A 594 -18.35 27.43 -18.73
N LEU A 595 -19.31 27.42 -19.65
CA LEU A 595 -19.81 26.21 -20.30
C LEU A 595 -18.74 25.49 -21.16
N ARG A 596 -17.71 26.19 -21.61
CA ARG A 596 -16.57 25.60 -22.35
C ARG A 596 -15.47 25.08 -21.43
N SER A 597 -15.51 25.42 -20.15
CA SER A 597 -14.44 25.15 -19.19
C SER A 597 -14.91 24.17 -18.11
N PRO A 598 -14.83 22.84 -18.33
CA PRO A 598 -15.25 21.86 -17.35
C PRO A 598 -14.51 22.00 -16.02
N GLY A 599 -13.21 22.32 -15.96
CA GLY A 599 -12.45 22.46 -14.70
C GLY A 599 -12.79 23.64 -13.77
N MET A 600 -14.00 24.21 -13.87
CA MET A 600 -14.51 25.31 -13.05
C MET A 600 -15.29 24.77 -11.85
N ASN A 601 -14.57 24.44 -10.77
CA ASN A 601 -15.13 23.84 -9.56
C ASN A 601 -15.11 24.79 -8.34
N LEU A 602 -15.90 24.48 -7.31
CA LEU A 602 -15.89 25.18 -6.02
C LEU A 602 -14.86 24.60 -5.04
N ARG A 603 -14.21 23.49 -5.40
CA ARG A 603 -13.29 22.73 -4.54
C ARG A 603 -11.89 22.73 -5.15
N ALA A 604 -10.90 22.97 -4.30
CA ALA A 604 -9.49 22.70 -4.58
C ALA A 604 -9.15 21.22 -4.36
N ALA A 605 -9.84 20.57 -3.41
CA ALA A 605 -9.78 19.14 -3.19
C ALA A 605 -10.46 18.38 -4.35
N SER A 606 -9.66 17.85 -5.28
CA SER A 606 -10.13 16.93 -6.31
C SER A 606 -9.77 15.50 -5.88
N ARG A 607 -10.69 14.53 -6.00
CA ARG A 607 -10.31 13.11 -5.82
C ARG A 607 -9.38 12.62 -6.92
N ALA A 608 -9.27 13.32 -8.05
CA ALA A 608 -8.36 12.92 -9.12
C ALA A 608 -6.90 12.85 -8.65
N ASP A 609 -6.49 13.72 -7.74
CA ASP A 609 -5.12 13.73 -7.24
C ASP A 609 -4.82 12.54 -6.30
N GLU A 610 -5.85 11.98 -5.64
CA GLU A 610 -5.72 10.77 -4.83
C GLU A 610 -5.72 9.48 -5.67
N VAL A 611 -6.33 9.51 -6.87
CA VAL A 611 -6.56 8.33 -7.72
C VAL A 611 -5.43 8.13 -8.75
N SER A 612 -4.29 8.81 -8.58
CA SER A 612 -3.05 8.57 -9.35
C SER A 612 -2.55 7.12 -9.30
N GLN A 613 -3.14 6.26 -8.45
CA GLN A 613 -2.94 4.82 -8.46
C GLN A 613 -3.35 4.11 -9.78
N TYR A 614 -4.10 4.76 -10.69
CA TYR A 614 -4.56 4.14 -11.94
C TYR A 614 -3.88 4.66 -13.23
N GLY A 615 -2.76 5.38 -13.12
CA GLY A 615 -1.94 5.79 -14.29
C GLY A 615 -2.03 7.28 -14.62
N ASP A 616 -0.90 7.83 -15.06
CA ASP A 616 -0.46 9.24 -15.07
C ASP A 616 -1.27 10.29 -15.87
N GLU A 617 -2.47 9.99 -16.38
CA GLU A 617 -3.24 10.99 -17.15
C GLU A 617 -4.25 11.73 -16.26
N ALA A 618 -3.76 12.65 -15.43
CA ALA A 618 -4.62 13.65 -14.81
C ALA A 618 -5.35 14.43 -15.92
N THR A 619 -6.68 14.32 -15.98
CA THR A 619 -7.51 15.02 -16.97
C THR A 619 -7.18 16.51 -16.99
N LYS A 620 -6.88 17.07 -18.16
CA LYS A 620 -6.56 18.51 -18.25
C LYS A 620 -7.77 19.35 -17.82
N PRO A 621 -7.59 20.56 -17.25
CA PRO A 621 -8.72 21.40 -16.82
C PRO A 621 -9.72 21.78 -17.93
N THR A 622 -9.33 21.63 -19.20
CA THR A 622 -10.15 21.88 -20.40
C THR A 622 -10.84 20.62 -20.94
N GLU A 623 -10.46 19.44 -20.46
CA GLU A 623 -10.99 18.16 -20.89
C GLU A 623 -12.13 17.72 -19.97
N ILE A 624 -13.05 16.91 -20.50
CA ILE A 624 -14.11 16.32 -19.69
C ILE A 624 -13.57 15.08 -19.03
N ASP A 625 -13.56 15.08 -17.70
CA ASP A 625 -13.35 13.88 -16.94
C ASP A 625 -14.63 13.03 -17.00
N VAL A 626 -14.54 11.83 -17.58
CA VAL A 626 -15.68 10.92 -17.73
C VAL A 626 -15.85 9.95 -16.55
N TYR A 627 -14.83 9.84 -15.68
CA TYR A 627 -14.80 8.92 -14.56
C TYR A 627 -15.15 9.62 -13.24
N GLN A 628 -14.67 10.85 -13.07
CA GLN A 628 -14.83 11.69 -11.86
C GLN A 628 -15.49 13.03 -12.19
N HIS A 629 -16.40 13.07 -13.17
CA HIS A 629 -17.07 14.28 -13.65
C HIS A 629 -17.72 15.12 -12.54
N SER A 630 -18.25 14.50 -11.49
CA SER A 630 -18.89 15.23 -10.38
C SER A 630 -17.90 16.03 -9.52
N LEU A 631 -16.60 15.75 -9.66
CA LEU A 631 -15.53 16.35 -8.86
C LEU A 631 -14.58 17.20 -9.71
N ASN A 632 -14.35 16.83 -10.97
CA ASN A 632 -13.28 17.43 -11.79
C ASN A 632 -13.80 18.34 -12.90
N ASN A 633 -15.07 18.18 -13.30
CA ASN A 633 -15.72 19.12 -14.21
C ASN A 633 -16.34 20.24 -13.36
N TRP A 634 -17.55 20.66 -13.69
CA TRP A 634 -18.18 21.81 -13.03
C TRP A 634 -18.60 21.51 -11.60
N TRP A 635 -18.94 22.56 -10.85
CA TRP A 635 -19.30 22.44 -9.44
C TRP A 635 -20.57 21.62 -9.18
N CYS A 636 -20.49 20.82 -8.12
CA CYS A 636 -21.65 20.46 -7.32
C CYS A 636 -22.14 21.66 -6.52
N GLY A 637 -23.46 21.80 -6.37
CA GLY A 637 -24.01 22.76 -5.42
C GLY A 637 -23.58 22.31 -4.04
N PRO A 638 -23.02 23.19 -3.19
CA PRO A 638 -22.62 22.75 -1.87
C PRO A 638 -23.86 22.47 -1.04
N ILE A 639 -24.04 21.23 -0.60
CA ILE A 639 -25.01 20.95 0.45
C ILE A 639 -24.35 21.45 1.73
N ALA A 640 -24.95 22.40 2.45
CA ALA A 640 -24.40 22.87 3.72
C ALA A 640 -24.11 21.70 4.69
N ALA A 641 -24.92 20.64 4.60
CA ALA A 641 -24.69 19.38 5.29
C ALA A 641 -23.38 18.68 4.87
N ASP A 642 -22.98 18.75 3.59
CA ASP A 642 -21.71 18.16 3.12
C ASP A 642 -20.51 18.88 3.71
N PHE A 643 -20.56 20.22 3.81
CA PHE A 643 -19.47 20.95 4.44
C PHE A 643 -19.33 20.58 5.91
N ASN A 644 -20.45 20.49 6.64
CA ASN A 644 -20.42 20.10 8.05
C ASN A 644 -20.00 18.63 8.24
N ALA A 645 -20.46 17.71 7.38
CA ALA A 645 -20.04 16.31 7.43
C ALA A 645 -18.54 16.16 7.18
N ARG A 646 -17.99 16.93 6.25
CA ARG A 646 -16.54 16.99 5.98
C ARG A 646 -15.76 17.73 7.06
N ASP A 647 -16.38 18.68 7.75
CA ASP A 647 -15.85 19.30 8.97
C ASP A 647 -15.67 18.21 10.03
N GLU A 648 -16.72 17.47 10.34
CA GLU A 648 -16.65 16.37 11.31
C GLU A 648 -15.68 15.25 10.85
N GLU A 649 -15.64 14.91 9.55
CA GLU A 649 -14.70 13.92 9.01
C GLU A 649 -13.24 14.37 9.16
N ALA A 650 -12.90 15.58 8.71
CA ALA A 650 -11.54 16.12 8.85
C ALA A 650 -11.12 16.23 10.32
N LEU A 651 -12.05 16.58 11.21
CA LEU A 651 -11.79 16.61 12.65
C LEU A 651 -11.57 15.20 13.23
N SER A 652 -12.41 14.24 12.84
CA SER A 652 -12.28 12.84 13.29
C SER A 652 -11.00 12.16 12.78
N GLY A 653 -10.54 12.51 11.59
CA GLY A 653 -9.30 11.96 11.02
C GLY A 653 -8.04 12.66 11.57
N ALA A 654 -8.13 13.96 11.86
CA ALA A 654 -7.00 14.74 12.34
C ALA A 654 -6.78 14.65 13.85
N LEU A 655 -7.79 14.27 14.64
CA LEU A 655 -7.72 14.22 16.10
C LEU A 655 -8.03 12.81 16.60
N THR A 656 -7.26 12.32 17.57
CA THR A 656 -7.48 10.98 18.18
C THR A 656 -8.69 10.92 19.10
N ALA A 657 -9.26 12.07 19.46
CA ALA A 657 -10.46 12.12 20.28
C ALA A 657 -11.67 11.71 19.42
N ASP A 658 -12.46 10.73 19.87
CA ASP A 658 -13.75 10.46 19.24
C ASP A 658 -14.60 11.74 19.36
N PRO A 659 -14.90 12.45 18.26
CA PRO A 659 -15.65 13.70 18.33
C PRO A 659 -17.10 13.49 18.79
N ARG A 660 -17.56 12.23 18.87
CA ARG A 660 -18.85 11.86 19.46
C ARG A 660 -18.85 11.97 20.99
N GLU A 661 -17.68 11.93 21.63
CA GLU A 661 -17.54 12.16 23.06
C GLU A 661 -17.49 13.67 23.37
N PRO A 662 -18.35 14.20 24.26
CA PRO A 662 -18.43 15.63 24.55
C PRO A 662 -17.10 16.29 24.96
N GLU A 663 -16.27 15.57 25.73
CA GLU A 663 -14.96 16.05 26.18
C GLU A 663 -13.97 16.17 25.03
N GLY A 664 -13.96 15.18 24.12
CA GLY A 664 -13.11 15.18 22.94
C GLY A 664 -13.43 16.32 21.99
N ARG A 665 -14.73 16.59 21.78
CA ARG A 665 -15.20 17.72 20.98
C ARG A 665 -14.78 19.06 21.57
N ALA A 666 -14.89 19.24 22.89
CA ALA A 666 -14.52 20.50 23.54
C ALA A 666 -13.02 20.82 23.39
N GLU A 667 -12.14 19.82 23.50
CA GLU A 667 -10.70 20.02 23.28
C GLU A 667 -10.36 20.27 21.80
N ALA A 668 -11.03 19.56 20.88
CA ALA A 668 -10.94 19.84 19.45
C ALA A 668 -11.31 21.30 19.15
N GLU A 669 -12.43 21.80 19.68
CA GLU A 669 -12.87 23.18 19.49
C GLU A 669 -11.85 24.21 20.02
N LYS A 670 -11.20 23.94 21.16
CA LYS A 670 -10.12 24.79 21.68
C LYS A 670 -8.91 24.83 20.76
N MET A 671 -8.55 23.69 20.15
CA MET A 671 -7.47 23.61 19.18
C MET A 671 -7.80 24.37 17.90
N LEU A 672 -9.01 24.17 17.37
CA LEU A 672 -9.50 24.85 16.16
C LEU A 672 -9.60 26.37 16.36
N ALA A 673 -9.99 26.81 17.56
CA ALA A 673 -9.99 28.24 17.90
C ALA A 673 -8.59 28.88 17.78
N GLN A 674 -7.51 28.10 17.76
CA GLN A 674 -6.13 28.56 17.56
C GLN A 674 -5.61 28.28 16.13
N SER A 675 -6.37 27.59 15.30
CA SER A 675 -6.00 27.22 13.94
C SER A 675 -6.25 28.37 12.97
N TRP A 676 -5.25 28.75 12.17
CA TRP A 676 -5.39 29.82 11.20
C TRP A 676 -6.44 29.51 10.14
N VAL A 677 -6.42 28.30 9.56
CA VAL A 677 -7.38 27.89 8.52
C VAL A 677 -8.82 27.90 9.04
N TRP A 678 -9.00 27.58 10.32
CA TRP A 678 -10.30 27.62 10.97
C TRP A 678 -10.76 29.05 11.27
N GLN A 679 -9.85 29.92 11.74
CA GLN A 679 -10.15 31.33 11.96
C GLN A 679 -10.42 32.09 10.65
N ALA A 680 -9.82 31.65 9.53
CA ALA A 680 -10.00 32.23 8.22
C ALA A 680 -11.38 31.95 7.60
N LEU A 681 -12.20 31.08 8.20
CA LEU A 681 -13.53 30.73 7.72
C LEU A 681 -14.44 31.97 7.56
N ASP A 682 -14.99 32.16 6.36
CA ASP A 682 -16.08 33.11 6.13
C ASP A 682 -17.43 32.39 6.11
N GLY A 683 -18.13 32.45 7.25
CA GLY A 683 -19.46 31.87 7.40
C GLY A 683 -20.52 32.49 6.46
N ARG A 684 -20.36 33.77 6.06
CA ARG A 684 -21.29 34.42 5.12
C ARG A 684 -21.04 33.92 3.71
N GLU A 685 -19.78 33.77 3.30
CA GLU A 685 -19.43 33.18 2.00
C GLU A 685 -19.96 31.74 1.90
N ARG A 686 -19.72 30.91 2.93
CA ARG A 686 -20.22 29.52 2.98
C ARG A 686 -21.75 29.47 2.91
N ALA A 687 -22.45 30.29 3.69
CA ALA A 687 -23.91 30.37 3.63
C ALA A 687 -24.39 30.80 2.23
N ALA A 688 -23.74 31.79 1.62
CA ALA A 688 -24.08 32.25 0.29
C ALA A 688 -23.87 31.14 -0.76
N LEU A 689 -22.75 30.41 -0.71
CA LEU A 689 -22.48 29.28 -1.59
C LEU A 689 -23.49 28.15 -1.39
N GLY A 690 -23.84 27.83 -0.14
CA GLY A 690 -24.78 26.76 0.23
C GLY A 690 -26.19 26.91 -0.35
N THR A 691 -26.56 28.12 -0.78
CA THR A 691 -27.85 28.38 -1.44
C THR A 691 -27.80 28.24 -2.96
N ARG A 692 -26.62 28.00 -3.54
CA ARG A 692 -26.43 28.01 -5.00
C ARG A 692 -26.68 26.64 -5.59
N PRO A 693 -27.44 26.57 -6.70
CA PRO A 693 -27.67 25.31 -7.39
C PRO A 693 -26.37 24.77 -8.02
N MET A 694 -26.34 23.47 -8.24
CA MET A 694 -25.30 22.80 -9.01
C MET A 694 -25.20 23.32 -10.44
N ALA A 695 -24.01 23.17 -11.03
CA ALA A 695 -23.72 23.64 -12.38
C ALA A 695 -24.70 23.11 -13.45
N PRO A 696 -25.06 21.81 -13.50
CA PRO A 696 -26.05 21.29 -14.45
C PRO A 696 -27.34 22.12 -14.53
N ARG A 697 -27.87 22.52 -13.36
CA ARG A 697 -29.07 23.34 -13.27
C ARG A 697 -28.80 24.78 -13.68
N MET A 698 -27.82 25.42 -13.02
CA MET A 698 -27.58 26.86 -13.16
C MET A 698 -27.20 27.24 -14.59
N LEU A 699 -26.29 26.47 -15.19
CA LEU A 699 -25.79 26.72 -16.53
C LEU A 699 -26.87 26.44 -17.59
N ALA A 700 -27.65 25.37 -17.43
CA ALA A 700 -28.75 25.07 -18.33
C ALA A 700 -29.89 26.08 -18.25
N GLU A 701 -30.30 26.51 -17.05
CA GLU A 701 -31.32 27.56 -16.88
C GLU A 701 -30.86 28.88 -17.53
N GLY A 702 -29.58 29.26 -17.35
CA GLY A 702 -29.00 30.43 -18.01
C GLY A 702 -29.00 30.31 -19.55
N ALA A 703 -28.56 29.17 -20.09
CA ALA A 703 -28.54 28.91 -21.52
C ALA A 703 -29.95 28.91 -22.13
N VAL A 704 -30.94 28.34 -21.43
CA VAL A 704 -32.35 28.35 -21.84
C VAL A 704 -32.91 29.77 -21.87
N VAL A 705 -32.65 30.59 -20.85
CA VAL A 705 -33.12 31.99 -20.80
C VAL A 705 -32.50 32.82 -21.94
N TRP A 706 -31.22 32.62 -22.23
CA TRP A 706 -30.56 33.27 -23.36
C TRP A 706 -31.11 32.77 -24.71
N GLY A 707 -31.16 31.45 -24.89
CA GLY A 707 -31.70 30.79 -26.07
C GLY A 707 -33.13 31.18 -26.39
N ALA A 708 -33.97 31.47 -25.38
CA ALA A 708 -35.35 31.92 -25.54
C ALA A 708 -35.48 33.36 -26.03
N LYS A 709 -34.42 34.18 -25.90
CA LYS A 709 -34.40 35.59 -26.34
C LYS A 709 -33.56 35.82 -27.60
N ALA A 710 -32.65 34.91 -27.92
CA ALA A 710 -31.77 35.03 -29.08
C ALA A 710 -32.52 34.99 -30.42
N ASN A 711 -31.90 35.56 -31.46
CA ASN A 711 -32.42 35.54 -32.82
C ASN A 711 -32.05 34.21 -33.50
N PRO A 712 -33.01 33.38 -33.95
CA PRO A 712 -32.74 32.11 -34.62
C PRO A 712 -31.78 32.18 -35.81
N SER A 713 -31.85 33.26 -36.61
CA SER A 713 -30.99 33.44 -37.78
C SER A 713 -29.59 33.95 -37.43
N LYS A 714 -29.38 34.44 -36.21
CA LYS A 714 -28.12 34.97 -35.69
C LYS A 714 -28.04 34.63 -34.20
N PRO A 715 -27.77 33.36 -33.84
CA PRO A 715 -27.90 32.88 -32.47
C PRO A 715 -26.92 33.54 -31.50
N ASP A 716 -25.83 34.15 -32.00
CA ASP A 716 -24.81 34.84 -31.21
C ASP A 716 -24.14 33.93 -30.15
N GLY A 717 -24.13 32.61 -30.39
CA GLY A 717 -23.60 31.60 -29.47
C GLY A 717 -24.65 30.98 -28.54
N ALA A 718 -25.92 31.41 -28.59
CA ALA A 718 -26.98 30.84 -27.77
C ALA A 718 -27.26 29.36 -28.08
N ASP A 719 -27.12 28.96 -29.35
CA ASP A 719 -27.25 27.57 -29.81
C ASP A 719 -26.11 26.69 -29.26
N GLU A 720 -24.88 27.18 -29.30
CA GLU A 720 -23.73 26.51 -28.68
C GLU A 720 -23.88 26.40 -27.16
N ALA A 721 -24.35 27.46 -26.49
CA ALA A 721 -24.59 27.44 -25.05
C ALA A 721 -25.61 26.38 -24.65
N LEU A 722 -26.69 26.21 -25.41
CA LEU A 722 -27.68 25.15 -25.18
C LEU A 722 -27.07 23.75 -25.36
N ALA A 723 -26.27 23.53 -26.41
CA ALA A 723 -25.57 22.26 -26.63
C ALA A 723 -24.60 21.93 -25.49
N LEU A 724 -23.80 22.90 -25.05
CA LEU A 724 -22.87 22.72 -23.94
C LEU A 724 -23.58 22.54 -22.61
N ALA A 725 -24.73 23.19 -22.40
CA ALA A 725 -25.55 22.96 -21.21
C ALA A 725 -26.05 21.50 -21.12
N ILE A 726 -26.47 20.92 -22.24
CA ILE A 726 -26.83 19.49 -22.31
C ILE A 726 -25.63 18.62 -21.94
N ARG A 727 -24.43 18.94 -22.45
CA ARG A 727 -23.19 18.25 -22.08
C ARG A 727 -22.88 18.39 -20.58
N ALA A 728 -23.02 19.60 -20.01
CA ALA A 728 -22.82 19.86 -18.60
C ALA A 728 -23.81 19.12 -17.70
N THR A 729 -25.03 18.83 -18.18
CA THR A 729 -25.97 17.96 -17.44
C THR A 729 -25.56 16.49 -17.43
N ARG A 730 -24.86 16.01 -18.46
CA ARG A 730 -24.33 14.64 -18.51
C ARG A 730 -23.11 14.47 -17.61
N TYR A 731 -22.14 15.37 -17.77
CA TYR A 731 -20.82 15.30 -17.15
C TYR A 731 -20.61 16.36 -16.05
N GLY A 732 -21.68 16.86 -15.44
CA GLY A 732 -21.61 17.73 -14.26
C GLY A 732 -21.91 16.95 -12.99
N CYS A 733 -22.29 17.66 -11.92
CA CYS A 733 -22.52 17.06 -10.61
C CYS A 733 -23.67 16.03 -10.57
N GLN A 734 -23.38 14.73 -10.50
CA GLN A 734 -24.40 13.68 -10.37
C GLN A 734 -24.71 13.29 -8.91
N PHE A 735 -23.93 13.77 -7.94
CA PHE A 735 -24.18 13.51 -6.51
C PHE A 735 -25.50 14.08 -6.00
N GLN A 736 -26.12 15.00 -6.74
CA GLN A 736 -27.37 15.67 -6.36
C GLN A 736 -28.59 15.21 -7.17
N GLY A 737 -28.50 14.00 -7.75
CA GLY A 737 -29.59 13.33 -8.46
C GLY A 737 -29.60 13.59 -9.97
N GLY A 738 -30.68 13.16 -10.61
CA GLY A 738 -30.87 13.24 -12.07
C GLY A 738 -31.11 14.65 -12.59
N HIS A 739 -30.57 14.93 -13.79
CA HIS A 739 -30.60 16.24 -14.44
C HIS A 739 -31.54 16.33 -15.64
N GLY A 740 -32.35 15.29 -15.87
CA GLY A 740 -33.15 15.12 -17.08
C GLY A 740 -33.98 16.34 -17.46
N ARG A 741 -34.66 16.97 -16.49
CA ARG A 741 -35.52 18.13 -16.75
C ARG A 741 -34.77 19.31 -17.38
N TRP A 742 -33.53 19.57 -16.96
CA TRP A 742 -32.74 20.70 -17.46
C TRP A 742 -32.08 20.36 -18.79
N SER A 743 -31.57 19.13 -18.90
CA SER A 743 -31.02 18.60 -20.14
C SER A 743 -32.07 18.66 -21.26
N LYS A 744 -33.28 18.15 -20.98
CA LYS A 744 -34.40 18.16 -21.92
C LYS A 744 -34.85 19.58 -22.28
N ALA A 745 -34.98 20.48 -21.31
CA ALA A 745 -35.40 21.87 -21.60
C ALA A 745 -34.41 22.59 -22.54
N ALA A 746 -33.11 22.41 -22.33
CA ALA A 746 -32.09 22.95 -23.23
C ALA A 746 -32.14 22.29 -24.61
N TRP A 747 -32.32 20.96 -24.66
CA TRP A 747 -32.41 20.18 -25.89
C TRP A 747 -33.64 20.54 -26.73
N ASP A 748 -34.82 20.60 -26.12
CA ASP A 748 -36.08 20.97 -26.77
C ASP A 748 -35.94 22.36 -27.41
N LEU A 749 -35.40 23.33 -26.66
CA LEU A 749 -35.24 24.69 -27.15
C LEU A 749 -34.20 24.80 -28.28
N LEU A 750 -33.09 24.06 -28.17
CA LEU A 750 -32.06 23.99 -29.21
C LEU A 750 -32.66 23.53 -30.54
N HIS A 751 -33.38 22.42 -30.53
CA HIS A 751 -33.95 21.84 -31.75
C HIS A 751 -35.18 22.61 -32.25
N GLN A 752 -35.94 23.24 -31.36
CA GLN A 752 -37.10 24.04 -31.77
C GLN A 752 -36.70 25.36 -32.43
N ARG A 753 -35.70 26.06 -31.87
CA ARG A 753 -35.35 27.43 -32.32
C ARG A 753 -34.16 27.48 -33.25
N PHE A 754 -33.25 26.52 -33.15
CA PHE A 754 -32.00 26.50 -33.92
C PHE A 754 -31.81 25.17 -34.67
N PRO A 755 -32.85 24.61 -35.33
CA PRO A 755 -32.80 23.25 -35.89
C PRO A 755 -31.67 23.06 -36.92
N ASN A 756 -31.25 24.12 -37.60
CA ASN A 756 -30.30 24.07 -38.71
C ASN A 756 -28.87 24.45 -38.30
N THR A 757 -28.57 24.62 -37.01
CA THR A 757 -27.21 24.95 -36.57
C THR A 757 -26.40 23.68 -36.30
N ASP A 758 -25.07 23.76 -36.45
CA ASP A 758 -24.17 22.64 -36.15
C ASP A 758 -24.32 22.15 -34.70
N ALA A 759 -24.65 23.05 -33.78
CA ALA A 759 -24.89 22.72 -32.37
C ALA A 759 -26.08 21.77 -32.22
N ALA A 760 -27.20 22.03 -32.90
CA ALA A 760 -28.36 21.14 -32.91
C ALA A 760 -28.02 19.79 -33.57
N HIS A 761 -27.42 19.81 -34.76
CA HIS A 761 -27.06 18.57 -35.48
C HIS A 761 -26.15 17.62 -34.69
N ARG A 762 -25.22 18.15 -33.89
CA ARG A 762 -24.32 17.35 -33.05
C ARG A 762 -24.93 16.90 -31.72
N THR A 763 -26.00 17.54 -31.26
CA THR A 763 -26.57 17.27 -29.92
C THR A 763 -27.83 16.42 -30.01
N ARG A 764 -27.68 15.16 -30.40
CA ARG A 764 -28.82 14.28 -30.72
C ARG A 764 -29.66 13.86 -29.50
N TRP A 765 -29.09 13.95 -28.30
CA TRP A 765 -29.66 13.37 -27.08
C TRP A 765 -29.69 14.38 -25.93
N TRP A 766 -30.53 14.08 -24.95
CA TRP A 766 -30.53 14.68 -23.61
C TRP A 766 -30.41 13.56 -22.56
N PHE A 767 -29.99 13.90 -21.35
CA PHE A 767 -29.53 12.90 -20.36
C PHE A 767 -30.23 13.04 -19.00
N ASP A 768 -30.62 11.93 -18.38
CA ASP A 768 -31.08 11.85 -16.98
C ASP A 768 -30.28 10.81 -16.18
N CYS A 769 -29.05 11.15 -15.81
CA CYS A 769 -28.15 10.25 -15.10
C CYS A 769 -28.43 10.28 -13.59
N LYS A 770 -28.83 9.15 -12.98
CA LYS A 770 -29.19 9.11 -11.55
C LYS A 770 -28.08 8.65 -10.60
N HIS A 771 -26.99 8.01 -11.02
CA HIS A 771 -25.87 7.60 -10.14
C HIS A 771 -24.54 7.37 -10.89
N PHE A 772 -23.44 7.39 -10.11
CA PHE A 772 -22.03 7.36 -10.53
C PHE A 772 -21.59 6.10 -11.30
N THR A 773 -22.23 4.93 -11.10
CA THR A 773 -21.57 3.68 -11.48
C THR A 773 -22.02 3.05 -12.79
N TYR A 774 -23.31 2.80 -13.09
CA TYR A 774 -23.66 2.03 -14.31
C TYR A 774 -25.08 2.27 -14.86
N GLY A 775 -25.53 3.53 -14.99
CA GLY A 775 -26.86 3.76 -15.54
C GLY A 775 -27.27 5.21 -15.68
N CYS A 776 -26.74 5.89 -16.71
CA CYS A 776 -27.54 6.92 -17.35
C CYS A 776 -28.65 6.18 -18.10
N THR A 777 -29.87 6.15 -17.57
CA THR A 777 -31.00 5.65 -18.35
C THR A 777 -31.28 6.67 -19.44
N ASP A 778 -30.86 6.37 -20.66
CA ASP A 778 -31.27 7.13 -21.85
C ASP A 778 -32.79 7.02 -21.97
N SER A 779 -33.50 8.09 -21.63
CA SER A 779 -34.94 8.14 -21.81
C SER A 779 -35.29 8.58 -23.22
N THR A 780 -34.86 7.76 -24.18
CA THR A 780 -35.64 7.25 -25.33
C THR A 780 -34.94 5.98 -25.80
N LYS A 781 -35.68 4.86 -25.82
CA LYS A 781 -35.22 3.54 -26.30
C LYS A 781 -34.72 3.64 -27.73
N ASP A 782 -33.42 3.45 -27.93
CA ASP A 782 -32.79 2.57 -28.93
C ASP A 782 -31.28 2.83 -28.89
N ASP A 783 -30.55 2.07 -28.07
CA ASP A 783 -29.33 1.39 -28.52
C ASP A 783 -28.64 0.65 -27.36
N GLN A 784 -28.70 -0.67 -27.43
CA GLN A 784 -27.68 -1.55 -26.88
C GLN A 784 -26.45 -1.65 -27.83
N ALA A 785 -26.27 -0.72 -28.76
CA ALA A 785 -25.33 -0.85 -29.88
C ALA A 785 -24.11 0.09 -29.86
N PHE A 786 -23.79 0.76 -28.74
CA PHE A 786 -22.60 1.63 -28.69
C PHE A 786 -21.64 1.31 -27.54
N ILE A 787 -20.99 0.14 -27.67
CA ILE A 787 -19.52 0.07 -27.58
C ILE A 787 -19.05 -0.81 -28.74
N PRO A 788 -18.52 -0.21 -29.82
CA PRO A 788 -17.24 -0.61 -30.30
C PRO A 788 -16.27 0.49 -29.86
N TYR A 789 -15.16 0.10 -29.24
CA TYR A 789 -13.96 0.90 -29.37
C TYR A 789 -13.83 1.21 -30.87
N PRO A 790 -13.78 2.48 -31.31
CA PRO A 790 -13.30 2.73 -32.65
C PRO A 790 -11.91 2.12 -32.69
N ASP A 791 -11.70 1.18 -33.61
CA ASP A 791 -10.35 0.82 -34.04
C ASP A 791 -9.62 2.17 -34.22
N GLU A 792 -8.51 2.33 -33.49
CA GLU A 792 -7.60 3.43 -33.74
C GLU A 792 -7.42 3.52 -35.26
N PRO A 793 -7.55 4.71 -35.88
CA PRO A 793 -7.10 4.84 -37.25
C PRO A 793 -5.64 4.39 -37.26
N ALA A 794 -5.36 3.32 -38.01
CA ALA A 794 -4.03 2.75 -38.14
C ALA A 794 -3.05 3.91 -38.28
N ALA A 795 -2.09 3.97 -37.35
CA ALA A 795 -1.00 4.94 -37.42
C ALA A 795 -0.46 4.89 -38.86
N PRO A 796 -0.26 6.05 -39.53
CA PRO A 796 0.34 6.03 -40.85
C PRO A 796 1.63 5.23 -40.76
N GLU A 797 1.77 4.21 -41.62
CA GLU A 797 2.99 3.43 -41.75
C GLU A 797 4.16 4.41 -41.85
N THR A 798 4.90 4.58 -40.76
CA THR A 798 6.19 5.23 -40.83
C THR A 798 7.07 4.25 -41.59
N GLU A 799 7.28 4.54 -42.88
CA GLU A 799 8.39 4.00 -43.65
C GLU A 799 9.64 4.07 -42.78
N SER A 800 10.05 2.92 -42.25
CA SER A 800 11.31 2.78 -41.56
C SER A 800 12.41 3.05 -42.57
N ALA A 801 12.99 4.24 -42.48
CA ALA A 801 14.22 4.56 -43.19
C ALA A 801 15.26 3.46 -42.89
N PRO A 802 16.00 2.96 -43.90
CA PRO A 802 17.01 1.94 -43.69
C PRO A 802 18.07 2.46 -42.71
N PRO A 803 18.62 1.58 -41.85
CA PRO A 803 19.59 1.98 -40.84
C PRO A 803 20.78 2.69 -41.52
N ALA A 804 21.05 3.91 -41.06
CA ALA A 804 22.26 4.63 -41.41
C ALA A 804 23.47 3.75 -41.06
N LYS A 805 24.39 3.61 -42.03
CA LYS A 805 25.68 2.97 -41.83
C LYS A 805 26.37 3.66 -40.66
N ALA A 806 26.79 2.87 -39.67
CA ALA A 806 27.70 3.31 -38.64
C ALA A 806 29.04 3.67 -39.31
N ASP A 807 29.33 4.97 -39.40
CA ASP A 807 30.67 5.45 -39.71
C ASP A 807 31.58 5.15 -38.51
N GLU A 808 32.62 4.36 -38.77
CA GLU A 808 33.73 4.13 -37.86
C GLU A 808 34.40 5.47 -37.53
N ALA A 809 34.32 5.89 -36.27
CA ALA A 809 35.20 6.92 -35.73
C ALA A 809 36.59 6.31 -35.45
N PRO A 810 37.69 6.96 -35.86
CA PRO A 810 39.02 6.43 -35.70
C PRO A 810 39.49 6.52 -34.25
N HIS A 811 40.05 5.42 -33.75
CA HIS A 811 40.84 5.37 -32.52
C HIS A 811 42.05 6.30 -32.64
N GLU A 812 42.02 7.39 -31.88
CA GLU A 812 43.17 8.26 -31.67
C GLU A 812 44.17 7.58 -30.74
N VAL A 813 45.35 7.30 -31.27
CA VAL A 813 46.50 6.71 -30.58
C VAL A 813 47.12 7.78 -29.69
N VAL A 814 46.98 7.65 -28.38
CA VAL A 814 47.74 8.44 -27.40
C VAL A 814 49.17 7.88 -27.34
N ALA A 815 50.10 8.58 -28.00
CA ALA A 815 51.53 8.41 -27.81
C ALA A 815 51.94 9.05 -26.49
N GLY A 816 52.72 8.31 -25.70
CA GLY A 816 53.31 8.80 -24.47
C GLY A 816 54.55 9.65 -24.70
N GLU A 817 54.74 10.64 -23.83
CA GLU A 817 56.04 11.24 -23.54
C GLU A 817 56.10 11.50 -22.02
N GLY A 818 57.14 10.96 -21.37
CA GLY A 818 57.81 11.65 -20.27
C GLY A 818 59.24 11.99 -20.73
N PRO A 819 60.16 12.46 -19.86
CA PRO A 819 60.00 13.12 -18.57
C PRO A 819 60.75 14.47 -18.49
N ALA A 820 60.42 15.31 -17.50
CA ALA A 820 61.33 16.23 -16.80
C ALA A 820 60.69 16.68 -15.49
#